data_AF-A0A8T6LQ95-F1
#
_entry.id   AF-A0A8T6LQ95-F1
#
_cell.length_a   1.000
_cell.length_b   1.000
_cell.length_c   1.000
_cell.angle_alpha   90.00
_cell.angle_beta   90.00
_cell.angle_gamma   90.00
#
_symmetry.space_group_name_H-M   'P 1'
#
loop_
_entity.id
_entity.type
_entity.pdbx_description
1 polymer ?
#
loop_
_entity_poly.entity_id
_entity_poly.type
_entity_poly.pdbx_seq_one_letter_code
_entity_poly.pdbx_strand_id
1 'polypeptide(L)'
;MAGIAQKLASNQKQVAISEFFEKNKHFLGFDSLARSLITAVKEAVDNALDACEEARILPTIRIQITKLDSKKDIIKLVVEDNGPGIPQKSIEKVFGQLLFGSRFHAIRQSRGQQGIGITGVVMYCQLTTGRTTHVRSKIATEPTAAFVDIGLDTRKNKATKSNAGREIWYNEDGTGKEHGTEVTAQMKAKYQKGRQSVWQYLRMTSIVNPHAEIIFIDPEGEKHHWTRVTERLPTKVESIKPHPHGIELGQLQRMVAESKDLNLNHFLLNNFSGVTNRARKELCQAAELEGTRKIKSVKGDDIRALLEAFQGERLFNASPVKLLKPPTNCLSPIEELLIKKGLSKTIDSRFVTTLTRVPNVTQGNPFQVEVGLIFGGGMPGDKPVEILRFANRVPLMYQQGGCLLTKAIESVDWRQYGLDQAGGKGVPKGPAAILVHLASTNVQFTSEAKEALADNAEVMEEARKAMLEMGRGLRKHLEKKKKMAKTKEKFELINDILPAIAEKSAQILKRPVPELSGSITKIMSAVISESSTEWNKETKQIDVEIVLFNYTTRVRAYTLLATWPEKSGAVMENNDTGGRKEALGVWAWKLESLQPGGKTTISFSLSGLERGDWTETEVLFRGSQDVIGATKMDEKFLEEIRRQEQILTESGIASPEDEAEQDKTITEPTEQKTEVVEEKVEPAVAPPDGQRTLFGGDV
;
A
#
# COMPACT_ATOMS: atom_id res chain seq x y z
N MET A 1 44.01 13.32 50.26
CA MET A 1 43.81 12.29 49.22
C MET A 1 42.45 12.47 48.60
N ALA A 2 42.34 12.96 47.35
CA ALA A 2 41.07 12.93 46.64
C ALA A 2 40.58 11.47 46.62
N GLY A 3 39.41 11.22 47.22
CA GLY A 3 38.89 9.88 47.45
C GLY A 3 38.83 9.08 46.14
N ILE A 4 38.98 7.77 46.22
CA ILE A 4 38.92 6.85 45.07
C ILE A 4 37.68 7.15 44.19
N ALA A 5 36.56 7.54 44.81
CA ALA A 5 35.34 7.99 44.14
C ALA A 5 35.53 9.25 43.25
N GLN A 6 36.27 10.27 43.68
CA GLN A 6 36.54 11.47 42.86
C GLN A 6 37.49 11.16 41.69
N LYS A 7 38.47 10.27 41.89
CA LYS A 7 39.33 9.78 40.80
C LYS A 7 38.56 8.91 39.79
N LEU A 8 37.64 8.08 40.28
CA LEU A 8 36.74 7.29 39.42
C LEU A 8 35.75 8.20 38.67
N ALA A 9 35.18 9.20 39.33
CA ALA A 9 34.28 10.17 38.72
C ALA A 9 35.00 11.04 37.66
N SER A 10 36.24 11.45 37.90
CA SER A 10 37.02 12.19 36.89
C SER A 10 37.37 11.36 35.65
N ASN A 11 37.34 10.03 35.76
CA ASN A 11 37.56 9.12 34.63
C ASN A 11 36.28 8.86 33.82
N GLN A 12 35.10 9.24 34.32
CA GLN A 12 33.85 9.13 33.57
C GLN A 12 33.82 10.20 32.47
N LYS A 13 33.74 9.77 31.21
CA LYS A 13 33.63 10.65 30.05
C LYS A 13 32.30 10.41 29.35
N GLN A 14 31.59 11.51 29.05
CA GLN A 14 30.40 11.47 28.21
C GLN A 14 30.84 11.23 26.75
N VAL A 15 30.28 10.21 26.12
CA VAL A 15 30.55 9.86 24.72
C VAL A 15 29.50 10.53 23.84
N ALA A 16 29.93 11.18 22.75
CA ALA A 16 29.01 11.76 21.78
C ALA A 16 28.26 10.66 21.02
N ILE A 17 27.02 10.92 20.60
CA ILE A 17 26.17 9.96 19.87
C ILE A 17 26.87 9.45 18.59
N SER A 18 27.57 10.33 17.90
CA SER A 18 28.39 9.99 16.73
C SER A 18 29.57 9.08 17.07
N GLU A 19 30.23 9.26 18.21
CA GLU A 19 31.31 8.36 18.65
C GLU A 19 30.76 6.98 19.07
N PHE A 20 29.53 6.93 19.61
CA PHE A 20 28.84 5.67 19.86
C PHE A 20 28.60 4.88 18.58
N PHE A 21 28.11 5.52 17.52
CA PHE A 21 27.89 4.84 16.23
C PHE A 21 29.18 4.54 15.47
N GLU A 22 30.23 5.35 15.64
CA GLU A 22 31.55 5.06 15.10
C GLU A 22 32.11 3.75 15.65
N LYS A 23 31.93 3.49 16.95
CA LYS A 23 32.30 2.22 17.60
C LYS A 23 31.33 1.08 17.27
N ASN A 24 30.04 1.39 17.11
CA ASN A 24 28.99 0.39 16.90
C ASN A 24 28.30 0.50 15.53
N LYS A 25 29.10 0.36 14.47
CA LYS A 25 28.64 0.48 13.06
C LYS A 25 27.52 -0.49 12.69
N HIS A 26 27.46 -1.63 13.37
CA HIS A 26 26.45 -2.66 13.14
C HIS A 26 25.01 -2.20 13.48
N PHE A 27 24.82 -1.27 14.43
CA PHE A 27 23.48 -0.72 14.71
C PHE A 27 22.91 0.11 13.55
N LEU A 28 23.79 0.70 12.74
CA LEU A 28 23.41 1.44 11.54
C LEU A 28 23.27 0.54 10.30
N GLY A 29 23.41 -0.79 10.43
CA GLY A 29 23.35 -1.71 9.30
C GLY A 29 24.64 -1.77 8.46
N PHE A 30 25.76 -1.26 8.98
CA PHE A 30 27.08 -1.34 8.35
C PHE A 30 27.94 -2.44 8.99
N ASP A 31 27.49 -3.69 8.90
CA ASP A 31 28.20 -4.85 9.48
C ASP A 31 29.26 -5.46 8.54
N SER A 32 28.96 -5.49 7.24
CA SER A 32 29.65 -6.23 6.20
C SER A 32 29.69 -5.38 4.93
N LEU A 33 30.68 -5.64 4.08
CA LEU A 33 30.90 -4.84 2.86
C LEU A 33 29.71 -4.92 1.88
N ALA A 34 29.02 -6.05 1.80
CA ALA A 34 27.86 -6.21 0.94
C ALA A 34 26.63 -5.49 1.49
N ARG A 35 26.33 -5.66 2.79
CA ARG A 35 25.20 -5.00 3.45
C ARG A 35 25.37 -3.48 3.47
N SER A 36 26.59 -3.00 3.70
CA SER A 36 26.90 -1.56 3.74
C SER A 36 26.48 -0.82 2.47
N LEU A 37 26.67 -1.44 1.29
CA LEU A 37 26.22 -0.87 0.03
C LEU A 37 24.69 -0.83 -0.07
N ILE A 38 24.01 -1.91 0.32
CA ILE A 38 22.55 -1.98 0.29
C ILE A 38 21.94 -0.95 1.24
N THR A 39 22.48 -0.83 2.45
CA THR A 39 22.06 0.19 3.43
C THR A 39 22.23 1.60 2.86
N ALA A 40 23.37 1.90 2.23
CA ALA A 40 23.58 3.21 1.62
C ALA A 40 22.61 3.52 0.48
N VAL A 41 22.35 2.55 -0.40
CA VAL A 41 21.35 2.71 -1.48
C VAL A 41 19.95 2.87 -0.89
N LYS A 42 19.58 2.07 0.11
CA LYS A 42 18.29 2.12 0.79
C LYS A 42 18.02 3.51 1.37
N GLU A 43 18.95 4.02 2.19
CA GLU A 43 18.78 5.33 2.82
C GLU A 43 18.77 6.49 1.81
N ALA A 44 19.50 6.38 0.70
CA ALA A 44 19.48 7.40 -0.35
C ALA A 44 18.15 7.37 -1.14
N VAL A 45 17.67 6.19 -1.55
CA VAL A 45 16.43 6.02 -2.32
C VAL A 45 15.20 6.37 -1.48
N ASP A 46 15.14 5.93 -0.23
CA ASP A 46 14.01 6.22 0.66
C ASP A 46 13.86 7.74 0.89
N ASN A 47 14.98 8.47 1.05
CA ASN A 47 14.94 9.92 1.20
C ASN A 47 14.57 10.66 -0.10
N ALA A 48 15.02 10.17 -1.26
CA ALA A 48 14.63 10.71 -2.56
C ALA A 48 13.13 10.54 -2.80
N LEU A 49 12.57 9.35 -2.53
CA LEU A 49 11.13 9.08 -2.65
C LEU A 49 10.31 9.97 -1.71
N ASP A 50 10.70 10.07 -0.44
CA ASP A 50 10.01 10.93 0.52
C ASP A 50 10.03 12.40 0.08
N ALA A 51 11.17 12.91 -0.42
CA ALA A 51 11.29 14.30 -0.86
C ALA A 51 10.41 14.61 -2.08
N CYS A 52 10.32 13.68 -3.03
CA CYS A 52 9.46 13.82 -4.21
C CYS A 52 7.97 13.77 -3.82
N GLU A 53 7.58 12.82 -2.97
CA GLU A 53 6.19 12.66 -2.53
C GLU A 53 5.70 13.84 -1.69
N GLU A 54 6.53 14.37 -0.79
CA GLU A 54 6.22 15.57 -0.01
C GLU A 54 6.03 16.80 -0.90
N ALA A 55 6.81 16.92 -1.98
CA ALA A 55 6.72 17.99 -2.96
C ALA A 55 5.65 17.75 -4.03
N ARG A 56 4.95 16.60 -4.02
CA ARG A 56 3.99 16.17 -5.04
C ARG A 56 4.58 16.11 -6.46
N ILE A 57 5.84 15.69 -6.56
CA ILE A 57 6.56 15.48 -7.83
C ILE A 57 6.63 13.96 -8.08
N LEU A 58 6.41 13.54 -9.33
CA LEU A 58 6.56 12.13 -9.70
C LEU A 58 8.04 11.72 -9.65
N PRO A 59 8.43 10.74 -8.80
CA PRO A 59 9.84 10.44 -8.56
C PRO A 59 10.50 9.79 -9.77
N THR A 60 11.65 10.33 -10.17
CA THR A 60 12.58 9.75 -11.14
C THR A 60 13.94 9.66 -10.46
N ILE A 61 14.39 8.44 -10.16
CA ILE A 61 15.59 8.19 -9.37
C ILE A 61 16.60 7.45 -10.23
N ARG A 62 17.80 8.00 -10.33
CA ARG A 62 18.93 7.40 -11.02
C ARG A 62 19.99 6.99 -9.99
N ILE A 63 20.36 5.71 -10.02
CA ILE A 63 21.39 5.13 -9.16
C ILE A 63 22.50 4.58 -10.04
N GLN A 64 23.73 4.99 -9.80
CA GLN A 64 24.91 4.49 -10.48
C GLN A 64 25.95 4.02 -9.48
N ILE A 65 26.44 2.80 -9.65
CA ILE A 65 27.50 2.24 -8.82
C ILE A 65 28.70 1.97 -9.72
N THR A 66 29.87 2.50 -9.35
CA THR A 66 31.12 2.31 -10.10
C THR A 66 32.20 1.76 -9.18
N LYS A 67 32.96 0.76 -9.66
CA LYS A 67 34.13 0.22 -8.95
C LYS A 67 35.33 1.13 -9.22
N LEU A 68 35.82 1.83 -8.21
CA LEU A 68 37.01 2.68 -8.32
C LEU A 68 38.30 1.88 -8.13
N ASP A 69 38.33 1.03 -7.09
CA ASP A 69 39.48 0.17 -6.79
C ASP A 69 38.99 -1.22 -6.40
N SER A 70 39.23 -2.20 -7.28
CA SER A 70 38.82 -3.59 -7.06
C SER A 70 39.67 -4.32 -6.02
N LYS A 71 40.90 -3.86 -5.73
CA LYS A 71 41.76 -4.50 -4.72
C LYS A 71 41.42 -4.04 -3.31
N LYS A 72 40.94 -2.79 -3.18
CA LYS A 72 40.54 -2.21 -1.89
C LYS A 72 39.04 -2.27 -1.63
N ASP A 73 38.27 -2.84 -2.56
CA ASP A 73 36.79 -2.86 -2.54
C ASP A 73 36.20 -1.45 -2.37
N ILE A 74 36.76 -0.44 -3.07
CA ILE A 74 36.26 0.94 -3.03
C ILE A 74 35.30 1.15 -4.19
N ILE A 75 34.09 1.58 -3.87
CA ILE A 75 33.04 1.89 -4.83
C ILE A 75 32.60 3.34 -4.68
N LYS A 76 32.15 3.91 -5.80
CA LYS A 76 31.48 5.21 -5.86
C LYS A 76 30.00 4.97 -6.14
N LEU A 77 29.16 5.37 -5.20
CA LEU A 77 27.71 5.40 -5.31
C LEU A 77 27.29 6.82 -5.68
N VAL A 78 26.52 6.96 -6.75
CA VAL A 78 25.87 8.20 -7.15
C VAL A 78 24.37 7.94 -7.14
N VAL A 79 23.62 8.75 -6.39
CA VAL A 79 22.15 8.73 -6.39
C VAL A 79 21.68 10.12 -6.74
N GLU A 80 20.88 10.21 -7.79
CA GLU A 80 20.32 11.43 -8.32
C GLU A 80 18.80 11.33 -8.32
N ASP A 81 18.14 12.38 -7.84
CA ASP A 81 16.70 12.52 -7.84
C ASP A 81 16.24 13.78 -8.61
N ASN A 82 14.95 13.82 -8.88
CA ASN A 82 14.22 14.97 -9.41
C ASN A 82 13.33 15.62 -8.33
N GLY A 83 13.71 15.54 -7.06
CA GLY A 83 12.98 16.18 -5.97
C GLY A 83 13.07 17.72 -6.01
N PRO A 84 12.52 18.41 -5.00
CA PRO A 84 12.51 19.88 -4.94
C PRO A 84 13.90 20.52 -4.76
N GLY A 85 14.92 19.71 -4.46
CA GLY A 85 16.24 20.18 -4.03
C GLY A 85 16.27 20.58 -2.56
N ILE A 86 17.48 20.72 -2.03
CA ILE A 86 17.76 21.14 -0.66
C ILE A 86 18.51 22.48 -0.67
N PRO A 87 18.05 23.50 0.09
CA PRO A 87 18.76 24.76 0.24
C PRO A 87 20.15 24.57 0.83
N GLN A 88 21.15 25.29 0.32
CA GLN A 88 22.55 25.15 0.72
C GLN A 88 22.78 25.21 2.25
N LYS A 89 22.07 26.10 2.95
CA LYS A 89 22.14 26.23 4.43
C LYS A 89 21.60 25.01 5.18
N SER A 90 20.65 24.29 4.58
CA SER A 90 20.00 23.12 5.17
C SER A 90 20.75 21.82 4.85
N ILE A 91 21.50 21.77 3.74
CA ILE A 91 22.34 20.62 3.37
C ILE A 91 23.25 20.21 4.53
N GLU A 92 23.90 21.18 5.20
CA GLU A 92 24.77 20.92 6.35
C GLU A 92 24.05 20.18 7.50
N LYS A 93 22.80 20.56 7.78
CA LYS A 93 22.03 19.97 8.88
C LYS A 93 21.48 18.59 8.52
N VAL A 94 21.06 18.39 7.28
CA VAL A 94 20.47 17.13 6.80
C VAL A 94 21.52 16.02 6.73
N PHE A 95 22.73 16.32 6.24
CA PHE A 95 23.77 15.32 6.00
C PHE A 95 24.85 15.25 7.09
N GLY A 96 25.01 16.29 7.91
CA GLY A 96 26.11 16.43 8.86
C GLY A 96 25.70 16.56 10.32
N GLN A 97 24.43 16.34 10.66
CA GLN A 97 23.97 16.28 12.04
C GLN A 97 23.15 15.00 12.26
N LEU A 98 23.55 14.16 13.23
CA LEU A 98 22.76 13.00 13.62
C LEU A 98 21.52 13.44 14.40
N LEU A 99 20.41 12.72 14.20
CA LEU A 99 19.11 12.97 14.82
C LEU A 99 18.50 14.33 14.48
N PHE A 100 18.80 14.85 13.30
CA PHE A 100 18.18 16.06 12.78
C PHE A 100 17.15 15.71 11.71
N GLY A 101 15.92 16.20 11.85
CA GLY A 101 14.88 15.99 10.85
C GLY A 101 13.52 16.55 11.26
N SER A 102 12.70 16.87 10.26
CA SER A 102 11.30 17.27 10.45
C SER A 102 10.41 16.12 10.93
N ARG A 103 10.89 14.87 10.84
CA ARG A 103 10.14 13.63 11.08
C ARG A 103 10.00 13.22 12.56
N PHE A 104 10.70 13.89 13.48
CA PHE A 104 10.74 13.52 14.90
C PHE A 104 9.50 13.89 15.72
N HIS A 105 8.77 14.93 15.31
CA HIS A 105 7.73 15.56 16.13
C HIS A 105 6.31 15.25 15.64
N ALA A 106 6.19 14.60 14.48
CA ALA A 106 4.91 14.29 13.84
C ALA A 106 4.68 12.78 13.81
N ILE A 107 3.58 12.33 14.40
CA ILE A 107 3.14 10.93 14.30
C ILE A 107 2.38 10.79 12.97
N ARG A 108 3.07 10.26 11.96
CA ARG A 108 2.52 9.96 10.63
C ARG A 108 3.30 8.80 10.02
N GLN A 109 2.70 8.10 9.08
CA GLN A 109 3.43 7.09 8.32
C GLN A 109 4.63 7.73 7.59
N SER A 110 5.80 7.12 7.73
CA SER A 110 7.02 7.53 7.01
C SER A 110 7.96 6.34 6.80
N ARG A 111 8.80 6.40 5.76
CA ARG A 111 9.84 5.41 5.48
C ARG A 111 10.97 5.49 6.52
N GLY A 112 11.34 6.72 6.91
CA GLY A 112 12.41 7.03 7.87
C GLY A 112 11.92 7.59 9.22
N GLN A 113 12.10 6.82 10.31
CA GLN A 113 11.65 7.19 11.67
C GLN A 113 12.62 8.06 12.50
N GLN A 114 13.94 7.92 12.34
CA GLN A 114 14.93 8.38 13.34
C GLN A 114 15.93 9.41 12.84
N GLY A 115 15.86 9.89 11.59
CA GLY A 115 16.78 10.94 11.09
C GLY A 115 18.28 10.61 11.19
N ILE A 116 18.65 9.33 11.16
CA ILE A 116 20.05 8.85 11.22
C ILE A 116 20.57 8.31 9.89
N GLY A 117 19.69 8.03 8.94
CA GLY A 117 19.96 7.24 7.74
C GLY A 117 21.12 7.76 6.90
N ILE A 118 20.88 8.87 6.19
CA ILE A 118 21.86 9.41 5.24
C ILE A 118 23.13 9.93 5.92
N THR A 119 23.02 10.50 7.12
CA THR A 119 24.16 10.91 7.95
C THR A 119 25.03 9.72 8.33
N GLY A 120 24.43 8.55 8.58
CA GLY A 120 25.13 7.29 8.79
C GLY A 120 25.97 6.87 7.58
N VAL A 121 25.47 7.10 6.36
CA VAL A 121 26.22 6.87 5.10
C VAL A 121 27.42 7.80 5.01
N VAL A 122 27.24 9.10 5.30
CA VAL A 122 28.35 10.08 5.31
C VAL A 122 29.43 9.67 6.30
N MET A 123 29.05 9.28 7.51
CA MET A 123 29.97 8.79 8.52
C MET A 123 30.70 7.51 8.07
N TYR A 124 30.00 6.55 7.46
CA TYR A 124 30.61 5.32 6.97
C TYR A 124 31.64 5.59 5.86
N CYS A 125 31.35 6.52 4.94
CA CYS A 125 32.30 6.95 3.90
C CYS A 125 33.57 7.51 4.53
N GLN A 126 33.42 8.46 5.45
CA GLN A 126 34.56 9.09 6.14
C GLN A 126 35.40 8.08 6.92
N LEU A 127 34.78 7.10 7.59
CA LEU A 127 35.49 6.09 8.37
C LEU A 127 36.19 5.02 7.52
N THR A 128 35.72 4.77 6.28
CA THR A 128 36.26 3.70 5.44
C THR A 128 37.25 4.20 4.39
N THR A 129 36.96 5.33 3.73
CA THR A 129 37.79 5.89 2.66
C THR A 129 38.48 7.19 3.06
N GLY A 130 38.07 7.81 4.17
CA GLY A 130 38.56 9.14 4.58
C GLY A 130 38.05 10.27 3.71
N ARG A 131 37.16 9.99 2.74
CA ARG A 131 36.60 10.99 1.82
C ARG A 131 35.29 11.56 2.35
N THR A 132 35.07 12.83 2.05
CA THR A 132 33.81 13.53 2.26
C THR A 132 32.78 13.09 1.21
N THR A 133 31.49 13.27 1.53
CA THR A 133 30.38 13.01 0.60
C THR A 133 30.10 14.28 -0.18
N HIS A 134 30.09 14.19 -1.51
CA HIS A 134 29.77 15.32 -2.38
C HIS A 134 28.27 15.40 -2.58
N VAL A 135 27.66 16.54 -2.25
CA VAL A 135 26.23 16.78 -2.44
C VAL A 135 26.06 17.95 -3.40
N ARG A 136 25.30 17.72 -4.46
CA ARG A 136 24.90 18.74 -5.44
C ARG A 136 23.39 18.85 -5.43
N SER A 137 22.87 20.06 -5.36
CA SER A 137 21.44 20.31 -5.15
C SER A 137 21.00 21.55 -5.92
N LYS A 138 19.90 21.43 -6.67
CA LYS A 138 19.28 22.54 -7.39
C LYS A 138 17.82 22.69 -6.97
N ILE A 139 17.46 23.93 -6.66
CA ILE A 139 16.09 24.33 -6.33
C ILE A 139 15.52 25.05 -7.55
N ALA A 140 14.24 24.84 -7.87
CA ALA A 140 13.59 25.44 -9.03
C ALA A 140 13.68 26.99 -9.07
N THR A 141 13.76 27.63 -7.90
CA THR A 141 13.88 29.10 -7.79
C THR A 141 15.29 29.62 -8.07
N GLU A 142 16.32 28.77 -8.04
CA GLU A 142 17.71 29.17 -8.25
C GLU A 142 18.23 28.73 -9.63
N PRO A 143 18.90 29.62 -10.40
CA PRO A 143 19.40 29.26 -11.73
C PRO A 143 20.58 28.28 -11.67
N THR A 144 21.39 28.35 -10.61
CA THR A 144 22.59 27.54 -10.38
C THR A 144 22.34 26.49 -9.30
N ALA A 145 22.94 25.31 -9.45
CA ALA A 145 23.00 24.28 -8.42
C ALA A 145 24.05 24.65 -7.36
N ALA A 146 23.74 24.43 -6.09
CA ALA A 146 24.71 24.50 -5.00
C ALA A 146 25.39 23.13 -4.84
N PHE A 147 26.72 23.13 -4.68
CA PHE A 147 27.46 21.93 -4.34
C PHE A 147 28.28 22.13 -3.06
N VAL A 148 28.46 21.07 -2.30
CA VAL A 148 29.24 21.07 -1.06
C VAL A 148 29.74 19.66 -0.74
N ASP A 149 31.00 19.57 -0.32
CA ASP A 149 31.55 18.33 0.26
C ASP A 149 31.34 18.34 1.76
N ILE A 150 30.69 17.30 2.28
CA ILE A 150 30.28 17.19 3.68
C ILE A 150 31.00 16.02 4.34
N GLY A 151 31.55 16.28 5.52
CA GLY A 151 31.97 15.29 6.50
C GLY A 151 31.29 15.53 7.85
N LEU A 152 31.55 14.64 8.80
CA LEU A 152 31.01 14.67 10.16
C LEU A 152 32.15 14.76 11.18
N ASP A 153 32.10 15.76 12.08
CA ASP A 153 32.90 15.76 13.30
C ASP A 153 32.18 14.93 14.37
N THR A 154 32.68 13.71 14.61
CA THR A 154 32.05 12.75 15.53
C THR A 154 32.12 13.16 17.00
N ARG A 155 32.96 14.13 17.38
CA ARG A 155 33.02 14.62 18.77
C ARG A 155 32.00 15.72 19.03
N LYS A 156 31.81 16.61 18.06
CA LYS A 156 30.89 17.76 18.19
C LYS A 156 29.50 17.50 17.63
N ASN A 157 29.30 16.38 16.92
CA ASN A 157 28.09 16.08 16.15
C ASN A 157 27.71 17.26 15.23
N LYS A 158 28.69 17.77 14.47
CA LYS A 158 28.53 18.89 13.54
C LYS A 158 29.14 18.55 12.19
N ALA A 159 28.56 19.13 11.14
CA ALA A 159 29.06 19.02 9.78
C ALA A 159 30.44 19.70 9.65
N THR A 160 31.34 19.08 8.90
CA THR A 160 32.55 19.72 8.36
C THR A 160 32.35 19.93 6.87
N LYS A 161 32.69 21.13 6.38
CA LYS A 161 32.48 21.51 4.98
C LYS A 161 33.78 21.76 4.25
N SER A 162 33.81 21.33 3.00
CA SER A 162 34.87 21.60 2.04
C SER A 162 34.26 21.87 0.66
N ASN A 163 35.02 22.53 -0.22
CA ASN A 163 34.63 22.77 -1.63
C ASN A 163 33.16 23.19 -1.83
N ALA A 164 32.72 24.22 -1.11
CA ALA A 164 31.38 24.75 -1.29
C ALA A 164 31.36 25.77 -2.44
N GLY A 165 30.41 25.64 -3.36
CA GLY A 165 30.28 26.53 -4.50
C GLY A 165 28.93 26.43 -5.18
N ARG A 166 28.82 27.08 -6.34
CA ARG A 166 27.65 27.02 -7.22
C ARG A 166 28.10 26.74 -8.65
N GLU A 167 27.36 25.90 -9.35
CA GLU A 167 27.61 25.56 -10.75
C GLU A 167 26.31 25.50 -11.57
N ILE A 168 26.42 25.57 -12.89
CA ILE A 168 25.28 25.31 -13.77
C ILE A 168 25.21 23.82 -14.02
N TRP A 169 24.07 23.21 -13.69
CA TRP A 169 23.85 21.78 -13.85
C TRP A 169 23.00 21.48 -15.09
N TYR A 170 23.58 20.73 -16.02
CA TYR A 170 22.91 20.24 -17.22
C TYR A 170 22.58 18.74 -17.10
N ASN A 171 21.46 18.35 -17.70
CA ASN A 171 21.10 16.95 -17.93
C ASN A 171 21.95 16.34 -19.05
N GLU A 172 21.85 15.02 -19.25
CA GLU A 172 22.57 14.32 -20.33
C GLU A 172 22.21 14.85 -21.73
N ASP A 173 20.99 15.37 -21.89
CA ASP A 173 20.49 15.93 -23.15
C ASP A 173 20.94 17.39 -23.40
N GLY A 174 21.77 17.95 -22.53
CA GLY A 174 22.24 19.35 -22.61
C GLY A 174 21.22 20.39 -22.13
N THR A 175 20.04 19.97 -21.70
CA THR A 175 19.04 20.85 -21.06
C THR A 175 19.47 21.22 -19.65
N GLY A 176 19.18 22.45 -19.21
CA GLY A 176 19.44 22.84 -17.82
C GLY A 176 18.53 22.05 -16.88
N LYS A 177 19.09 21.42 -15.84
CA LYS A 177 18.28 20.71 -14.85
C LYS A 177 17.41 21.72 -14.10
N GLU A 178 16.13 21.45 -13.89
CA GLU A 178 15.22 22.41 -13.22
C GLU A 178 15.34 22.34 -11.70
N HIS A 179 15.25 21.13 -11.14
CA HIS A 179 15.35 20.86 -9.72
C HIS A 179 15.87 19.42 -9.48
N GLY A 180 16.39 19.16 -8.28
CA GLY A 180 16.81 17.82 -7.86
C GLY A 180 18.04 17.83 -6.98
N THR A 181 18.36 16.66 -6.41
CA THR A 181 19.54 16.46 -5.59
C THR A 181 20.36 15.29 -6.13
N GLU A 182 21.68 15.39 -6.07
CA GLU A 182 22.62 14.31 -6.33
C GLU A 182 23.54 14.15 -5.12
N VAL A 183 23.66 12.90 -4.66
CA VAL A 183 24.55 12.51 -3.58
C VAL A 183 25.58 11.54 -4.14
N THR A 184 26.85 11.95 -4.09
CA THR A 184 27.99 11.15 -4.50
C THR A 184 28.81 10.74 -3.27
N ALA A 185 28.86 9.44 -3.02
CA ALA A 185 29.50 8.84 -1.85
C ALA A 185 30.56 7.82 -2.27
N GLN A 186 31.74 7.87 -1.65
CA GLN A 186 32.82 6.89 -1.86
C GLN A 186 33.02 6.08 -0.58
N MET A 187 32.77 4.78 -0.66
CA MET A 187 32.83 3.89 0.50
C MET A 187 33.52 2.58 0.18
N LYS A 188 34.04 1.92 1.21
CA LYS A 188 34.53 0.54 1.09
C LYS A 188 33.33 -0.40 1.15
N ALA A 189 32.97 -1.03 0.03
CA ALA A 189 31.84 -1.94 -0.04
C ALA A 189 31.91 -2.86 -1.27
N LYS A 190 31.21 -3.99 -1.21
CA LYS A 190 31.27 -5.04 -2.23
C LYS A 190 29.92 -5.24 -2.90
N TYR A 191 29.88 -5.11 -4.22
CA TYR A 191 28.70 -5.44 -5.00
C TYR A 191 28.59 -6.96 -5.21
N GLN A 192 27.41 -7.52 -4.93
CA GLN A 192 27.11 -8.94 -5.10
C GLN A 192 25.77 -9.12 -5.82
N LYS A 193 25.73 -10.03 -6.81
CA LYS A 193 24.50 -10.46 -7.48
C LYS A 193 23.83 -11.60 -6.68
N GLY A 194 22.50 -11.63 -6.63
CA GLY A 194 21.71 -12.66 -5.92
C GLY A 194 20.49 -12.13 -5.16
N ARG A 195 19.94 -12.94 -4.25
CA ARG A 195 18.73 -12.59 -3.45
C ARG A 195 18.95 -11.43 -2.49
N GLN A 196 20.17 -11.20 -2.02
CA GLN A 196 20.54 -10.08 -1.14
C GLN A 196 21.41 -9.10 -1.93
N SER A 197 20.86 -8.60 -3.04
CA SER A 197 21.55 -7.65 -3.92
C SER A 197 20.84 -6.31 -3.94
N VAL A 198 21.58 -5.27 -4.33
CA VAL A 198 21.02 -3.95 -4.61
C VAL A 198 19.95 -4.03 -5.70
N TRP A 199 20.16 -4.86 -6.72
CA TRP A 199 19.20 -5.08 -7.79
C TRP A 199 17.86 -5.60 -7.26
N GLN A 200 17.87 -6.61 -6.40
CA GLN A 200 16.63 -7.15 -5.82
C GLN A 200 15.96 -6.11 -4.89
N TYR A 201 16.73 -5.31 -4.15
CA TYR A 201 16.17 -4.21 -3.36
C TYR A 201 15.40 -3.22 -4.25
N LEU A 202 16.04 -2.71 -5.31
CA LEU A 202 15.42 -1.78 -6.25
C LEU A 202 14.23 -2.38 -7.00
N ARG A 203 14.30 -3.67 -7.37
CA ARG A 203 13.18 -4.42 -7.94
C ARG A 203 11.97 -4.37 -7.01
N MET A 204 12.13 -4.70 -5.73
CA MET A 204 10.99 -4.67 -4.79
C MET A 204 10.53 -3.24 -4.48
N THR A 205 11.44 -2.27 -4.42
CA THR A 205 11.07 -0.85 -4.28
C THR A 205 10.17 -0.40 -5.44
N SER A 206 10.44 -0.88 -6.66
CA SER A 206 9.62 -0.58 -7.84
C SER A 206 8.24 -1.24 -7.84
N ILE A 207 8.07 -2.36 -7.11
CA ILE A 207 6.77 -3.04 -6.96
C ILE A 207 5.86 -2.23 -6.03
N VAL A 208 6.44 -1.72 -4.95
CA VAL A 208 5.70 -1.02 -3.88
C VAL A 208 5.48 0.46 -4.15
N ASN A 209 6.31 1.06 -5.01
CA ASN A 209 6.18 2.44 -5.44
C ASN A 209 5.95 2.47 -6.96
N PRO A 210 4.75 2.10 -7.45
CA PRO A 210 4.48 1.98 -8.88
C PRO A 210 4.50 3.33 -9.61
N HIS A 211 4.34 4.44 -8.89
CA HIS A 211 4.46 5.80 -9.40
C HIS A 211 5.89 6.27 -9.61
N ALA A 212 6.87 5.55 -9.06
CA ALA A 212 8.28 5.91 -9.15
C ALA A 212 8.96 5.23 -10.36
N GLU A 213 9.81 6.00 -11.02
CA GLU A 213 10.71 5.51 -12.06
C GLU A 213 12.12 5.35 -11.51
N ILE A 214 12.71 4.17 -11.71
CA ILE A 214 14.02 3.83 -11.15
C ILE A 214 14.94 3.38 -12.27
N ILE A 215 16.07 4.07 -12.42
CA ILE A 215 17.14 3.75 -13.35
C ILE A 215 18.36 3.32 -12.54
N PHE A 216 18.84 2.11 -12.76
CA PHE A 216 20.00 1.56 -12.07
C PHE A 216 21.09 1.16 -13.06
N ILE A 217 22.29 1.68 -12.85
CA ILE A 217 23.49 1.31 -13.60
C ILE A 217 24.37 0.53 -12.65
N ASP A 218 24.54 -0.76 -12.94
CA ASP A 218 25.36 -1.64 -12.12
C ASP A 218 26.87 -1.38 -12.35
N PRO A 219 27.76 -1.96 -11.51
CA PRO A 219 29.20 -1.78 -11.66
C PRO A 219 29.81 -2.44 -12.90
N GLU A 220 29.04 -3.26 -13.62
CA GLU A 220 29.44 -3.94 -14.85
C GLU A 220 28.98 -3.16 -16.10
N GLY A 221 28.14 -2.13 -15.92
CA GLY A 221 27.59 -1.27 -16.96
C GLY A 221 26.20 -1.69 -17.45
N GLU A 222 25.59 -2.73 -16.89
CA GLU A 222 24.21 -3.13 -17.18
C GLU A 222 23.24 -2.06 -16.68
N LYS A 223 22.43 -1.54 -17.61
CA LYS A 223 21.36 -0.59 -17.30
C LYS A 223 20.07 -1.35 -17.04
N HIS A 224 19.53 -1.21 -15.85
CA HIS A 224 18.20 -1.67 -15.48
C HIS A 224 17.27 -0.49 -15.35
N HIS A 225 16.15 -0.54 -16.05
CA HIS A 225 15.17 0.54 -16.06
C HIS A 225 13.80 -0.01 -15.68
N TRP A 226 13.24 0.52 -14.60
CA TRP A 226 11.90 0.22 -14.13
C TRP A 226 11.03 1.47 -14.30
N THR A 227 10.23 1.51 -15.37
CA THR A 227 9.32 2.62 -15.69
C THR A 227 8.15 2.71 -14.70
N ARG A 228 7.63 3.92 -14.46
CA ARG A 228 6.41 4.09 -13.65
C ARG A 228 5.20 3.44 -14.36
N VAL A 229 4.26 2.91 -13.58
CA VAL A 229 3.02 2.27 -14.06
C VAL A 229 1.80 3.16 -13.87
N THR A 230 1.85 4.08 -12.90
CA THR A 230 0.78 5.03 -12.63
C THR A 230 1.37 6.43 -12.48
N GLU A 231 0.57 7.44 -12.81
CA GLU A 231 0.87 8.84 -12.53
C GLU A 231 0.15 9.34 -11.27
N ARG A 232 -0.68 8.50 -10.65
CA ARG A 232 -1.35 8.83 -9.40
C ARG A 232 -0.37 8.75 -8.24
N LEU A 233 -0.13 9.88 -7.60
CA LEU A 233 0.64 9.95 -6.37
C LEU A 233 -0.16 9.43 -5.17
N PRO A 234 0.50 8.80 -4.20
CA PRO A 234 -0.10 8.43 -2.92
C PRO A 234 -0.88 9.54 -2.23
N THR A 235 -1.87 9.17 -1.42
CA THR A 235 -2.60 10.11 -0.55
C THR A 235 -1.67 10.81 0.43
N LYS A 236 -1.95 12.08 0.70
CA LYS A 236 -1.15 12.88 1.64
C LYS A 236 -1.42 12.41 3.07
N VAL A 237 -0.35 12.09 3.81
CA VAL A 237 -0.45 11.72 5.22
C VAL A 237 -0.50 12.95 6.11
N GLU A 238 -1.47 12.99 7.01
CA GLU A 238 -1.58 14.03 8.03
C GLU A 238 -0.92 13.58 9.35
N SER A 239 -0.35 14.54 10.08
CA SER A 239 0.19 14.27 11.41
C SER A 239 -0.91 14.18 12.44
N ILE A 240 -0.92 13.11 13.22
CA ILE A 240 -1.88 12.92 14.31
C ILE A 240 -1.25 13.19 15.67
N LYS A 241 -2.11 13.44 16.65
CA LYS A 241 -1.74 13.53 18.06
C LYS A 241 -1.60 12.11 18.64
N PRO A 242 -0.75 11.91 19.66
CA PRO A 242 -0.61 10.61 20.28
C PRO A 242 -1.91 10.15 20.94
N HIS A 243 -2.17 8.85 20.88
CA HIS A 243 -3.33 8.26 21.52
C HIS A 243 -2.98 7.82 22.96
N PRO A 244 -3.87 7.99 23.96
CA PRO A 244 -3.57 7.68 25.37
C PRO A 244 -3.08 6.26 25.63
N HIS A 245 -3.68 5.24 24.99
CA HIS A 245 -3.25 3.83 25.13
C HIS A 245 -1.80 3.55 24.69
N GLY A 246 -1.21 4.42 23.86
CA GLY A 246 0.12 4.21 23.28
C GLY A 246 1.24 4.96 23.97
N ILE A 247 0.93 5.75 24.99
CA ILE A 247 1.90 6.61 25.65
C ILE A 247 2.57 5.86 26.79
N GLU A 248 3.87 6.11 26.95
CA GLU A 248 4.67 5.63 28.07
C GLU A 248 4.88 6.74 29.11
N LEU A 249 5.24 6.36 30.34
CA LEU A 249 5.47 7.29 31.46
C LEU A 249 6.44 8.43 31.11
N GLY A 250 7.57 8.10 30.47
CA GLY A 250 8.58 9.10 30.11
C GLY A 250 8.13 10.07 29.02
N GLN A 251 7.25 9.62 28.10
CA GLN A 251 6.65 10.52 27.12
C GLN A 251 5.61 11.43 27.79
N LEU A 252 4.75 10.88 28.65
CA LEU A 252 3.75 11.66 29.37
C LEU A 252 4.39 12.71 30.28
N GLN A 253 5.48 12.38 30.97
CA GLN A 253 6.26 13.32 31.78
C GLN A 253 6.82 14.49 30.95
N ARG A 254 7.41 14.20 29.79
CA ARG A 254 7.89 15.23 28.87
C ARG A 254 6.76 16.11 28.36
N MET A 255 5.64 15.52 27.94
CA MET A 255 4.46 16.26 27.48
C MET A 255 3.91 17.18 28.57
N VAL A 256 3.85 16.73 29.83
CA VAL A 256 3.43 17.54 30.98
C VAL A 256 4.42 18.69 31.24
N ALA A 257 5.72 18.44 31.14
CA ALA A 257 6.76 19.44 31.36
C ALA A 257 6.81 20.52 30.26
N GLU A 258 6.59 20.13 29.00
CA GLU A 258 6.63 21.01 27.83
C GLU A 258 5.29 21.70 27.54
N SER A 259 4.19 21.19 28.10
CA SER A 259 2.85 21.73 27.86
C SER A 259 2.73 23.18 28.35
N LYS A 260 2.08 23.99 27.51
CA LYS A 260 1.71 25.38 27.80
C LYS A 260 0.27 25.50 28.31
N ASP A 261 -0.44 24.39 28.46
CA ASP A 261 -1.85 24.39 28.87
C ASP A 261 -1.98 24.81 30.34
N LEU A 262 -3.14 25.37 30.70
CA LEU A 262 -3.41 25.88 32.06
C LEU A 262 -3.80 24.75 33.03
N ASN A 263 -4.74 23.90 32.60
CA ASN A 263 -5.38 22.88 33.44
C ASN A 263 -5.28 21.50 32.80
N LEU A 264 -5.27 20.45 33.64
CA LEU A 264 -5.26 19.04 33.20
C LEU A 264 -6.37 18.75 32.18
N ASN A 265 -7.53 19.38 32.34
CA ASN A 265 -8.63 19.24 31.40
C ASN A 265 -8.30 19.71 29.98
N HIS A 266 -7.63 20.85 29.85
CA HIS A 266 -7.26 21.38 28.53
C HIS A 266 -6.14 20.53 27.91
N PHE A 267 -5.21 20.08 28.74
CA PHE A 267 -4.11 19.21 28.34
C PHE A 267 -4.60 17.89 27.72
N LEU A 268 -5.54 17.21 28.37
CA LEU A 268 -6.09 15.94 27.90
C LEU A 268 -6.88 16.07 26.58
N LEU A 269 -7.55 17.21 26.37
CA LEU A 269 -8.33 17.45 25.15
C LEU A 269 -7.44 17.85 23.97
N ASN A 270 -6.42 18.68 24.22
CA ASN A 270 -5.64 19.28 23.14
C ASN A 270 -4.44 18.45 22.71
N ASN A 271 -3.85 17.65 23.59
CA ASN A 271 -2.60 16.93 23.28
C ASN A 271 -2.81 15.48 22.87
N PHE A 272 -4.02 14.94 23.03
CA PHE A 272 -4.31 13.53 22.75
C PHE A 272 -5.35 13.39 21.65
N SER A 273 -5.23 12.31 20.88
CA SER A 273 -6.25 11.87 19.93
C SER A 273 -7.26 10.94 20.62
N GLY A 274 -8.52 10.98 20.19
CA GLY A 274 -9.57 10.08 20.68
C GLY A 274 -10.16 10.40 22.06
N VAL A 275 -9.76 11.51 22.69
CA VAL A 275 -10.26 11.95 24.01
C VAL A 275 -11.43 12.92 23.83
N THR A 276 -12.64 12.47 24.15
CA THR A 276 -13.83 13.33 24.17
C THR A 276 -13.98 14.08 25.50
N ASN A 277 -14.84 15.09 25.54
CA ASN A 277 -15.19 15.80 26.78
C ASN A 277 -15.71 14.88 27.89
N ARG A 278 -16.39 13.79 27.51
CA ARG A 278 -16.85 12.74 28.43
C ARG A 278 -15.67 11.92 28.94
N ALA A 279 -14.90 11.31 28.03
CA ALA A 279 -13.78 10.44 28.37
C ALA A 279 -12.75 11.15 29.26
N ARG A 280 -12.51 12.44 29.02
CA ARG A 280 -11.63 13.25 29.85
C ARG A 280 -12.07 13.33 31.32
N LYS A 281 -13.36 13.52 31.58
CA LYS A 281 -13.89 13.59 32.96
C LYS A 281 -13.77 12.23 33.64
N GLU A 282 -14.12 11.16 32.91
CA GLU A 282 -14.00 9.78 33.37
C GLU A 282 -12.53 9.42 33.69
N LEU A 283 -11.57 9.85 32.86
CA LEU A 283 -10.14 9.68 33.09
C LEU A 283 -9.63 10.41 34.34
N CYS A 284 -10.02 11.68 34.52
CA CYS A 284 -9.65 12.42 35.74
C CYS A 284 -10.23 11.77 36.99
N GLN A 285 -11.46 11.27 36.93
CA GLN A 285 -12.10 10.55 38.04
C GLN A 285 -11.43 9.21 38.33
N ALA A 286 -11.10 8.43 37.30
CA ALA A 286 -10.37 7.16 37.45
C ALA A 286 -8.96 7.36 38.02
N ALA A 287 -8.30 8.46 37.68
CA ALA A 287 -6.99 8.82 38.20
C ALA A 287 -7.04 9.47 39.60
N GLU A 288 -8.23 9.73 40.15
CA GLU A 288 -8.44 10.48 41.41
C GLU A 288 -7.83 11.90 41.38
N LEU A 289 -7.84 12.53 40.20
CA LEU A 289 -7.29 13.87 39.98
C LEU A 289 -8.38 14.90 39.71
N GLU A 290 -8.22 16.08 40.33
CA GLU A 290 -9.05 17.23 39.99
C GLU A 290 -8.68 17.77 38.60
N GLY A 291 -9.66 17.80 37.69
CA GLY A 291 -9.45 18.27 36.32
C GLY A 291 -9.07 19.76 36.19
N THR A 292 -9.35 20.57 37.22
CA THR A 292 -8.98 21.99 37.34
C THR A 292 -7.55 22.19 37.82
N ARG A 293 -6.86 21.12 38.23
CA ARG A 293 -5.48 21.20 38.71
C ARG A 293 -4.56 21.71 37.61
N LYS A 294 -3.65 22.61 37.99
CA LYS A 294 -2.66 23.19 37.10
C LYS A 294 -1.65 22.13 36.67
N ILE A 295 -1.29 22.07 35.39
CA ILE A 295 -0.36 21.05 34.85
C ILE A 295 1.01 21.10 35.55
N LYS A 296 1.51 22.30 35.85
CA LYS A 296 2.79 22.48 36.56
C LYS A 296 2.79 21.92 37.99
N SER A 297 1.64 21.65 38.60
CA SER A 297 1.55 21.06 39.95
C SER A 297 1.31 19.55 39.94
N VAL A 298 1.23 18.92 38.77
CA VAL A 298 1.10 17.47 38.62
C VAL A 298 2.45 16.81 38.88
N LYS A 299 2.51 15.89 39.84
CA LYS A 299 3.73 15.18 40.26
C LYS A 299 3.89 13.86 39.50
N GLY A 300 5.07 13.24 39.61
CA GLY A 300 5.37 11.95 38.96
C GLY A 300 4.38 10.83 39.32
N ASP A 301 3.89 10.80 40.55
CA ASP A 301 2.91 9.79 40.99
C ASP A 301 1.52 10.05 40.39
N ASP A 302 1.11 11.31 40.26
CA ASP A 302 -0.14 11.70 39.58
C ASP A 302 -0.07 11.29 38.10
N ILE A 303 1.10 11.43 37.46
CA ILE A 303 1.33 11.04 36.07
C ILE A 303 1.24 9.51 35.91
N ARG A 304 1.75 8.75 36.88
CA ARG A 304 1.61 7.28 36.90
C ARG A 304 0.14 6.88 37.03
N ALA A 305 -0.61 7.49 37.95
CA ALA A 305 -2.03 7.23 38.12
C ALA A 305 -2.84 7.51 36.83
N LEU A 306 -2.50 8.61 36.13
CA LEU A 306 -3.11 8.94 34.84
C LEU A 306 -2.76 7.91 33.75
N LEU A 307 -1.54 7.38 33.76
CA LEU A 307 -1.09 6.34 32.82
C LEU A 307 -1.83 5.01 33.05
N GLU A 308 -1.96 4.58 34.30
CA GLU A 308 -2.73 3.39 34.68
C GLU A 308 -4.21 3.54 34.25
N ALA A 309 -4.77 4.75 34.34
CA ALA A 309 -6.10 5.06 33.81
C ALA A 309 -6.16 4.99 32.27
N PHE A 310 -5.12 5.43 31.55
CA PHE A 310 -5.04 5.28 30.10
C PHE A 310 -4.92 3.82 29.66
N GLN A 311 -4.23 2.97 30.41
CA GLN A 311 -4.06 1.55 30.08
C GLN A 311 -5.28 0.70 30.46
N GLY A 312 -6.24 1.29 31.18
CA GLY A 312 -7.45 0.60 31.64
C GLY A 312 -7.25 -0.23 32.91
N GLU A 313 -6.12 -0.06 33.60
CA GLU A 313 -5.84 -0.70 34.88
C GLU A 313 -6.67 -0.06 36.00
N ARG A 314 -6.90 1.26 35.92
CA ARG A 314 -7.85 1.96 36.79
C ARG A 314 -9.23 2.02 36.13
N LEU A 315 -10.20 1.43 36.82
CA LEU A 315 -11.57 1.32 36.35
C LEU A 315 -12.39 2.53 36.78
N PHE A 316 -13.21 3.02 35.87
CA PHE A 316 -14.28 3.96 36.16
C PHE A 316 -15.61 3.19 36.17
N ASN A 317 -16.32 3.17 37.31
CA ASN A 317 -17.58 2.44 37.46
C ASN A 317 -17.51 0.98 36.98
N ALA A 318 -16.49 0.23 37.44
CA ALA A 318 -16.22 -1.17 37.07
C ALA A 318 -15.94 -1.44 35.58
N SER A 319 -15.68 -0.40 34.78
CA SER A 319 -15.33 -0.52 33.36
C SER A 319 -14.11 0.34 32.99
N PRO A 320 -13.28 -0.08 32.02
CA PRO A 320 -12.22 0.77 31.50
C PRO A 320 -12.82 1.96 30.73
N VAL A 321 -12.16 3.11 30.79
CA VAL A 321 -12.64 4.30 30.08
C VAL A 321 -12.59 4.06 28.57
N LYS A 322 -13.74 4.19 27.91
CA LYS A 322 -13.85 3.96 26.46
C LYS A 322 -13.34 5.18 25.69
N LEU A 323 -12.18 5.02 25.06
CA LEU A 323 -11.61 6.01 24.15
C LEU A 323 -12.06 5.75 22.71
N LEU A 324 -12.14 6.82 21.90
CA LEU A 324 -12.37 6.69 20.47
C LEU A 324 -11.08 6.22 19.79
N LYS A 325 -11.21 5.45 18.70
CA LYS A 325 -10.05 5.07 17.91
C LYS A 325 -9.36 6.32 17.33
N PRO A 326 -8.03 6.33 17.23
CA PRO A 326 -7.31 7.36 16.49
C PRO A 326 -7.76 7.42 15.02
N PRO A 327 -7.68 8.61 14.38
CA PRO A 327 -8.04 8.77 12.99
C PRO A 327 -7.06 8.04 12.07
N THR A 328 -7.53 7.63 10.89
CA THR A 328 -6.80 6.79 9.93
C THR A 328 -6.12 7.57 8.80
N ASN A 329 -6.40 8.87 8.67
CA ASN A 329 -5.79 9.83 7.72
C ASN A 329 -4.26 9.99 7.85
N CYS A 330 -3.66 9.41 8.89
CA CYS A 330 -2.20 9.35 9.07
C CYS A 330 -1.53 8.20 8.28
N LEU A 331 -2.31 7.31 7.68
CA LEU A 331 -1.84 6.18 6.88
C LEU A 331 -2.03 6.47 5.38
N SER A 332 -1.07 6.00 4.59
CA SER A 332 -1.11 5.96 3.13
C SER A 332 -0.75 4.52 2.71
N PRO A 333 -1.77 3.63 2.60
CA PRO A 333 -1.61 2.29 2.05
C PRO A 333 -1.21 2.32 0.56
N ILE A 334 -0.77 1.19 -0.01
CA ILE A 334 -0.45 1.12 -1.45
C ILE A 334 -1.73 1.01 -2.27
N GLU A 335 -2.77 0.36 -1.76
CA GLU A 335 -4.03 0.03 -2.45
C GLU A 335 -3.93 -1.22 -3.35
N GLU A 336 -5.06 -1.94 -3.46
CA GLU A 336 -5.14 -3.25 -4.11
C GLU A 336 -4.72 -3.23 -5.59
N LEU A 337 -5.22 -2.26 -6.36
CA LEU A 337 -4.91 -2.14 -7.79
C LEU A 337 -3.43 -1.83 -8.04
N LEU A 338 -2.85 -0.96 -7.22
CA LEU A 338 -1.45 -0.56 -7.34
C LEU A 338 -0.52 -1.73 -6.99
N ILE A 339 -0.87 -2.55 -6.00
CA ILE A 339 -0.16 -3.80 -5.70
C ILE A 339 -0.26 -4.77 -6.90
N LYS A 340 -1.46 -4.92 -7.49
CA LYS A 340 -1.68 -5.78 -8.65
C LYS A 340 -0.83 -5.33 -9.86
N LYS A 341 -0.78 -4.02 -10.15
CA LYS A 341 0.08 -3.40 -11.17
C LYS A 341 1.56 -3.64 -10.91
N GLY A 342 2.00 -3.37 -9.68
CA GLY A 342 3.40 -3.53 -9.27
C GLY A 342 3.90 -4.97 -9.38
N LEU A 343 3.08 -5.94 -8.99
CA LEU A 343 3.40 -7.37 -9.11
C LEU A 343 3.45 -7.81 -10.59
N SER A 344 2.49 -7.37 -11.40
CA SER A 344 2.40 -7.71 -12.83
C SER A 344 3.57 -7.15 -13.65
N LYS A 345 4.19 -6.04 -13.21
CA LYS A 345 5.38 -5.44 -13.85
C LYS A 345 6.61 -6.35 -13.80
N THR A 346 6.79 -7.07 -12.70
CA THR A 346 8.06 -7.75 -12.40
C THR A 346 8.00 -9.26 -12.49
N ILE A 347 6.80 -9.84 -12.54
CA ILE A 347 6.56 -11.28 -12.57
C ILE A 347 5.49 -11.55 -13.62
N ASP A 348 5.86 -12.32 -14.66
CA ASP A 348 4.89 -12.84 -15.63
C ASP A 348 3.98 -13.84 -14.92
N SER A 349 2.69 -13.52 -14.83
CA SER A 349 1.75 -14.24 -13.99
C SER A 349 0.46 -14.55 -14.71
N ARG A 350 -0.14 -15.68 -14.30
CA ARG A 350 -1.44 -16.12 -14.80
C ARG A 350 -2.58 -15.72 -13.87
N PHE A 351 -2.27 -15.41 -12.61
CA PHE A 351 -3.25 -15.05 -11.60
C PHE A 351 -2.61 -14.16 -10.53
N VAL A 352 -3.29 -13.06 -10.21
CA VAL A 352 -2.92 -12.12 -9.15
C VAL A 352 -4.16 -11.82 -8.32
N THR A 353 -4.08 -12.01 -7.01
CA THR A 353 -5.10 -11.59 -6.06
C THR A 353 -4.48 -10.66 -5.03
N THR A 354 -5.20 -9.61 -4.66
CA THR A 354 -4.75 -8.60 -3.70
C THR A 354 -5.87 -8.30 -2.72
N LEU A 355 -5.52 -7.89 -1.51
CA LEU A 355 -6.45 -7.54 -0.46
C LEU A 355 -5.86 -6.44 0.42
N THR A 356 -6.64 -5.39 0.66
CA THR A 356 -6.35 -4.34 1.62
C THR A 356 -7.38 -4.40 2.75
N ARG A 357 -6.92 -4.72 3.96
CA ARG A 357 -7.78 -4.82 5.14
C ARG A 357 -8.18 -3.43 5.65
N VAL A 358 -9.24 -3.36 6.45
CA VAL A 358 -9.61 -2.14 7.18
C VAL A 358 -8.53 -1.78 8.22
N PRO A 359 -8.22 -0.50 8.44
CA PRO A 359 -7.25 -0.09 9.45
C PRO A 359 -7.66 -0.55 10.86
N ASN A 360 -6.69 -1.00 11.63
CA ASN A 360 -6.85 -1.34 13.04
C ASN A 360 -5.82 -0.58 13.89
N VAL A 361 -5.87 -0.71 15.21
CA VAL A 361 -5.03 0.08 16.12
C VAL A 361 -4.32 -0.86 17.07
N THR A 362 -3.00 -0.66 17.23
CA THR A 362 -2.18 -1.39 18.19
C THR A 362 -1.42 -0.41 19.07
N GLN A 363 -1.50 -0.56 20.39
CA GLN A 363 -0.87 0.36 21.36
C GLN A 363 -1.08 1.84 20.98
N GLY A 364 -2.31 2.22 20.63
CA GLY A 364 -2.63 3.59 20.22
C GLY A 364 -2.12 4.04 18.84
N ASN A 365 -1.45 3.18 18.07
CA ASN A 365 -0.94 3.47 16.73
C ASN A 365 -1.83 2.78 15.67
N PRO A 366 -2.43 3.55 14.74
CA PRO A 366 -3.11 2.98 13.59
C PRO A 366 -2.15 2.17 12.72
N PHE A 367 -2.61 1.01 12.26
CA PHE A 367 -1.93 0.20 11.26
C PHE A 367 -2.92 -0.42 10.27
N GLN A 368 -2.44 -0.76 9.09
CA GLN A 368 -3.20 -1.40 8.03
C GLN A 368 -2.35 -2.47 7.35
N VAL A 369 -2.95 -3.62 7.05
CA VAL A 369 -2.26 -4.75 6.41
C VAL A 369 -2.80 -4.94 5.00
N GLU A 370 -1.88 -5.08 4.06
CA GLU A 370 -2.18 -5.39 2.66
C GLU A 370 -1.43 -6.66 2.25
N VAL A 371 -2.09 -7.51 1.49
CA VAL A 371 -1.53 -8.78 1.03
C VAL A 371 -1.75 -8.91 -0.46
N GLY A 372 -0.73 -9.39 -1.17
CA GLY A 372 -0.82 -9.77 -2.57
C GLY A 372 -0.32 -11.20 -2.75
N LEU A 373 -1.01 -12.00 -3.55
CA LEU A 373 -0.56 -13.33 -3.95
C LEU A 373 -0.54 -13.39 -5.47
N ILE A 374 0.62 -13.77 -6.01
CA ILE A 374 0.83 -13.96 -7.44
C ILE A 374 1.17 -15.42 -7.69
N PHE A 375 0.46 -16.03 -8.65
CA PHE A 375 0.64 -17.42 -9.06
C PHE A 375 0.98 -17.44 -10.56
N GLY A 376 2.15 -17.98 -10.90
CA GLY A 376 2.74 -17.80 -12.23
C GLY A 376 3.42 -19.05 -12.76
N GLY A 377 3.38 -19.25 -14.09
CA GLY A 377 4.02 -20.41 -14.74
C GLY A 377 5.55 -20.30 -14.87
N GLY A 378 6.10 -19.08 -14.83
CA GLY A 378 7.55 -18.85 -14.94
C GLY A 378 8.33 -19.07 -13.64
N MET A 379 7.66 -19.39 -12.53
CA MET A 379 8.30 -19.64 -11.24
C MET A 379 8.54 -21.15 -11.03
N PRO A 380 9.69 -21.56 -10.45
CA PRO A 380 9.98 -22.96 -10.19
C PRO A 380 9.07 -23.52 -9.09
N GLY A 381 8.27 -24.54 -9.43
CA GLY A 381 7.27 -25.13 -8.52
C GLY A 381 7.85 -25.87 -7.31
N ASP A 382 9.08 -26.38 -7.40
CA ASP A 382 9.70 -27.17 -6.32
C ASP A 382 10.39 -26.31 -5.25
N LYS A 383 10.51 -25.00 -5.48
CA LYS A 383 11.18 -24.07 -4.56
C LYS A 383 10.19 -23.51 -3.53
N PRO A 384 10.68 -23.08 -2.36
CA PRO A 384 9.87 -22.30 -1.44
C PRO A 384 9.36 -21.03 -2.13
N VAL A 385 8.13 -20.66 -1.80
CA VAL A 385 7.46 -19.46 -2.29
C VAL A 385 8.32 -18.22 -2.06
N GLU A 386 8.32 -17.28 -3.02
CA GLU A 386 9.03 -16.01 -2.85
C GLU A 386 8.24 -15.10 -1.91
N ILE A 387 8.80 -14.79 -0.74
CA ILE A 387 8.17 -13.91 0.25
C ILE A 387 8.71 -12.49 0.06
N LEU A 388 7.81 -11.55 -0.22
CA LEU A 388 8.07 -10.12 -0.33
C LEU A 388 7.47 -9.40 0.89
N ARG A 389 8.33 -8.86 1.75
CA ARG A 389 7.92 -8.20 3.00
C ARG A 389 8.15 -6.71 2.90
N PHE A 390 7.16 -5.94 3.30
CA PHE A 390 7.21 -4.48 3.25
C PHE A 390 6.67 -3.89 4.54
N ALA A 391 7.31 -2.81 4.99
CA ALA A 391 6.83 -1.98 6.08
C ALA A 391 6.92 -0.51 5.66
N ASN A 392 5.82 0.24 5.77
CA ASN A 392 5.72 1.65 5.35
C ASN A 392 6.33 1.92 3.96
N ARG A 393 5.99 1.08 2.97
CA ARG A 393 6.54 1.10 1.61
C ARG A 393 8.06 0.85 1.45
N VAL A 394 8.71 0.33 2.49
CA VAL A 394 10.14 -0.03 2.47
C VAL A 394 10.31 -1.56 2.43
N PRO A 395 11.09 -2.12 1.49
CA PRO A 395 11.37 -3.55 1.43
C PRO A 395 12.23 -4.06 2.60
N LEU A 396 11.86 -5.23 3.15
CA LEU A 396 12.58 -5.91 4.23
C LEU A 396 13.33 -7.15 3.69
N MET A 397 14.66 -7.04 3.56
CA MET A 397 15.48 -8.06 2.89
C MET A 397 16.06 -9.14 3.81
N TYR A 398 16.51 -8.73 4.99
CA TYR A 398 17.26 -9.58 5.91
C TYR A 398 16.38 -10.13 7.03
N GLN A 399 16.92 -11.08 7.80
CA GLN A 399 16.28 -11.67 8.98
C GLN A 399 14.84 -12.20 8.75
N GLN A 400 14.63 -12.91 7.63
CA GLN A 400 13.30 -13.43 7.28
C GLN A 400 12.71 -14.33 8.37
N GLY A 401 13.49 -15.24 8.97
CA GLY A 401 13.00 -16.19 9.98
C GLY A 401 12.55 -15.56 11.31
N GLY A 402 13.04 -14.35 11.64
CA GLY A 402 12.64 -13.66 12.87
C GLY A 402 11.45 -12.72 12.70
N CYS A 403 11.00 -12.48 11.47
CA CYS A 403 10.03 -11.43 11.18
C CYS A 403 8.59 -11.89 11.41
N LEU A 404 7.79 -11.03 12.05
CA LEU A 404 6.36 -11.17 12.22
C LEU A 404 5.61 -11.57 10.93
N LEU A 405 5.91 -10.93 9.80
CA LEU A 405 5.22 -11.18 8.53
C LEU A 405 5.49 -12.58 7.99
N THR A 406 6.72 -13.08 8.14
CA THR A 406 7.07 -14.46 7.77
C THR A 406 6.36 -15.46 8.67
N LYS A 407 6.39 -15.23 9.98
CA LYS A 407 5.66 -16.05 10.96
C LYS A 407 4.16 -16.11 10.67
N ALA A 408 3.57 -14.99 10.24
CA ALA A 408 2.17 -14.94 9.84
C ALA A 408 1.88 -15.86 8.65
N ILE A 409 2.75 -15.89 7.63
CA ILE A 409 2.64 -16.81 6.48
C ILE A 409 2.81 -18.27 6.93
N GLU A 410 3.79 -18.54 7.79
CA GLU A 410 4.07 -19.90 8.30
C GLU A 410 2.95 -20.45 9.20
N SER A 411 2.18 -19.57 9.85
CA SER A 411 1.05 -19.93 10.73
C SER A 411 -0.18 -20.46 9.98
N VAL A 412 -0.22 -20.31 8.66
CA VAL A 412 -1.33 -20.74 7.79
C VAL A 412 -1.00 -22.09 7.14
N ASP A 413 -1.99 -23.00 7.14
CA ASP A 413 -1.87 -24.30 6.48
C ASP A 413 -2.22 -24.18 4.99
N TRP A 414 -1.19 -23.95 4.16
CA TRP A 414 -1.35 -23.66 2.73
C TRP A 414 -1.76 -24.88 1.89
N ARG A 415 -1.65 -26.09 2.45
CA ARG A 415 -2.08 -27.34 1.80
C ARG A 415 -3.56 -27.35 1.46
N GLN A 416 -4.36 -26.73 2.33
CA GLN A 416 -5.81 -26.61 2.11
C GLN A 416 -6.15 -25.66 0.96
N TYR A 417 -5.20 -24.83 0.54
CA TYR A 417 -5.36 -23.82 -0.50
C TYR A 417 -4.64 -24.17 -1.81
N GLY A 418 -4.01 -25.35 -1.90
CA GLY A 418 -3.42 -25.88 -3.13
C GLY A 418 -1.92 -25.63 -3.32
N LEU A 419 -1.20 -25.18 -2.29
CA LEU A 419 0.27 -25.15 -2.28
C LEU A 419 0.82 -26.33 -1.47
N ASP A 420 2.01 -26.81 -1.82
CA ASP A 420 2.64 -27.91 -1.08
C ASP A 420 3.35 -27.38 0.17
N GLN A 421 3.28 -28.12 1.28
CA GLN A 421 3.90 -27.74 2.55
C GLN A 421 4.22 -29.00 3.34
N ALA A 422 5.39 -29.57 3.09
CA ALA A 422 5.85 -30.77 3.77
C ALA A 422 5.88 -30.55 5.31
N GLY A 423 5.10 -31.33 6.05
CA GLY A 423 5.03 -31.26 7.52
C GLY A 423 4.07 -30.21 8.10
N GLY A 424 3.37 -29.43 7.28
CA GLY A 424 2.32 -28.50 7.74
C GLY A 424 2.78 -27.32 8.60
N LYS A 425 4.09 -27.10 8.70
CA LYS A 425 4.72 -25.99 9.40
C LYS A 425 5.85 -25.43 8.54
N GLY A 426 6.01 -24.11 8.52
CA GLY A 426 7.07 -23.43 7.77
C GLY A 426 6.58 -22.88 6.42
N VAL A 427 7.52 -22.41 5.60
CA VAL A 427 7.20 -21.72 4.34
C VAL A 427 6.68 -22.71 3.30
N PRO A 428 5.53 -22.42 2.63
CA PRO A 428 5.02 -23.27 1.56
C PRO A 428 5.95 -23.32 0.35
N LYS A 429 5.82 -24.39 -0.43
CA LYS A 429 6.48 -24.59 -1.72
C LYS A 429 5.47 -24.46 -2.85
N GLY A 430 5.90 -23.85 -3.95
CA GLY A 430 5.06 -23.68 -5.12
C GLY A 430 5.49 -22.50 -5.97
N PRO A 431 4.96 -22.42 -7.20
CA PRO A 431 5.25 -21.34 -8.14
C PRO A 431 4.40 -20.11 -7.81
N ALA A 432 4.59 -19.59 -6.60
CA ALA A 432 3.89 -18.42 -6.09
C ALA A 432 4.85 -17.43 -5.44
N ALA A 433 4.44 -16.16 -5.39
CA ALA A 433 5.03 -15.17 -4.51
C ALA A 433 3.94 -14.53 -3.64
N ILE A 434 4.28 -14.27 -2.38
CA ILE A 434 3.38 -13.67 -1.40
C ILE A 434 3.99 -12.33 -0.97
N LEU A 435 3.26 -11.27 -1.24
CA LEU A 435 3.53 -9.91 -0.82
C LEU A 435 2.76 -9.60 0.46
N VAL A 436 3.44 -9.06 1.47
CA VAL A 436 2.83 -8.59 2.71
C VAL A 436 3.33 -7.19 3.00
N HIS A 437 2.41 -6.24 3.13
CA HIS A 437 2.71 -4.86 3.47
C HIS A 437 2.02 -4.48 4.79
N LEU A 438 2.79 -3.90 5.70
CA LEU A 438 2.29 -3.27 6.92
C LEU A 438 2.52 -1.75 6.84
N ALA A 439 1.43 -0.99 6.80
CA ALA A 439 1.45 0.47 6.98
C ALA A 439 1.14 0.80 8.44
N SER A 440 1.97 1.58 9.12
CA SER A 440 1.75 2.02 10.50
C SER A 440 2.45 3.35 10.77
N THR A 441 1.90 4.14 11.70
CA THR A 441 2.59 5.35 12.21
C THR A 441 3.85 5.01 13.01
N ASN A 442 3.85 3.87 13.70
CA ASN A 442 4.98 3.35 14.45
C ASN A 442 5.16 1.85 14.17
N VAL A 443 6.26 1.52 13.52
CA VAL A 443 6.60 0.13 13.18
C VAL A 443 7.62 -0.38 14.19
N GLN A 444 7.27 -1.45 14.90
CA GLN A 444 8.16 -2.08 15.88
C GLN A 444 9.16 -2.99 15.17
N PHE A 445 10.42 -2.58 15.13
CA PHE A 445 11.52 -3.37 14.55
C PHE A 445 12.26 -4.17 15.64
N THR A 446 12.80 -5.33 15.27
CA THR A 446 13.68 -6.12 16.16
C THR A 446 15.06 -5.49 16.33
N SER A 447 15.46 -4.62 15.42
CA SER A 447 16.77 -3.96 15.41
C SER A 447 16.68 -2.57 14.78
N GLU A 448 17.63 -1.70 15.15
CA GLU A 448 17.74 -0.33 14.61
C GLU A 448 17.98 -0.28 13.09
N ALA A 449 18.49 -1.36 12.49
CA ALA A 449 18.69 -1.48 11.04
C ALA A 449 17.38 -1.69 10.24
N LYS A 450 16.24 -1.87 10.93
CA LYS A 450 14.89 -1.99 10.33
C LYS A 450 14.76 -3.11 9.29
N GLU A 451 15.07 -4.34 9.68
CA GLU A 451 15.08 -5.50 8.77
C GLU A 451 13.99 -6.54 9.03
N ALA A 452 13.54 -6.62 10.29
CA ALA A 452 12.47 -7.50 10.70
C ALA A 452 11.58 -6.78 11.70
N LEU A 453 10.30 -7.13 11.63
CA LEU A 453 9.28 -6.66 12.55
C LEU A 453 9.29 -7.53 13.81
N ALA A 454 9.16 -6.86 14.96
CA ALA A 454 9.01 -7.48 16.27
C ALA A 454 7.68 -8.24 16.38
N ASP A 455 7.60 -9.14 17.35
CA ASP A 455 6.42 -9.96 17.56
C ASP A 455 5.30 -9.14 18.21
N ASN A 456 4.14 -9.04 17.55
CA ASN A 456 2.97 -8.33 18.05
C ASN A 456 1.72 -9.15 17.70
N ALA A 457 0.99 -9.59 18.74
CA ALA A 457 -0.15 -10.50 18.59
C ALA A 457 -1.31 -9.89 17.79
N GLU A 458 -1.59 -8.59 17.95
CA GLU A 458 -2.70 -7.92 17.26
C GLU A 458 -2.42 -7.82 15.76
N VAL A 459 -1.19 -7.44 15.40
CA VAL A 459 -0.75 -7.35 14.01
C VAL A 459 -0.63 -8.74 13.39
N MET A 460 -0.15 -9.74 14.14
CA MET A 460 -0.07 -11.13 13.67
C MET A 460 -1.44 -11.69 13.29
N GLU A 461 -2.43 -11.51 14.17
CA GLU A 461 -3.77 -12.06 13.94
C GLU A 461 -4.45 -11.38 12.74
N GLU A 462 -4.25 -10.07 12.57
CA GLU A 462 -4.80 -9.36 11.42
C GLU A 462 -4.12 -9.78 10.11
N ALA A 463 -2.79 -9.92 10.11
CA ALA A 463 -2.04 -10.43 8.96
C ALA A 463 -2.46 -11.86 8.61
N ARG A 464 -2.65 -12.72 9.61
CA ARG A 464 -3.10 -14.10 9.44
C ARG A 464 -4.50 -14.17 8.81
N LYS A 465 -5.44 -13.33 9.25
CA LYS A 465 -6.79 -13.23 8.63
C LYS A 465 -6.70 -12.84 7.16
N ALA A 466 -5.86 -11.86 6.83
CA ALA A 466 -5.63 -11.45 5.44
C ALA A 466 -5.04 -12.60 4.58
N MET A 467 -4.08 -13.38 5.13
CA MET A 467 -3.53 -14.55 4.43
C MET A 467 -4.56 -15.65 4.19
N LEU A 468 -5.45 -15.91 5.16
CA LEU A 468 -6.51 -16.91 5.00
C LEU A 468 -7.48 -16.54 3.89
N GLU A 469 -7.84 -15.25 3.79
CA GLU A 469 -8.70 -14.73 2.73
C GLU A 469 -8.04 -14.87 1.35
N MET A 470 -6.73 -14.59 1.24
CA MET A 470 -5.96 -14.82 0.02
C MET A 470 -5.82 -16.31 -0.35
N GLY A 471 -5.66 -17.18 0.65
CA GLY A 471 -5.67 -18.63 0.43
C GLY A 471 -6.99 -19.11 -0.16
N ARG A 472 -8.13 -18.61 0.34
CA ARG A 472 -9.47 -18.92 -0.22
C ARG A 472 -9.58 -18.48 -1.68
N GLY A 473 -9.09 -17.29 -2.02
CA GLY A 473 -9.03 -16.79 -3.40
C GLY A 473 -8.22 -17.68 -4.32
N LEU A 474 -7.01 -18.09 -3.90
CA LEU A 474 -6.17 -19.01 -4.66
C LEU A 474 -6.84 -20.37 -4.88
N ARG A 475 -7.44 -20.94 -3.83
CA ARG A 475 -8.14 -22.23 -3.91
C ARG A 475 -9.26 -22.19 -4.94
N LYS A 476 -10.08 -21.13 -4.92
CA LYS A 476 -11.18 -20.91 -5.86
C LYS A 476 -10.68 -20.88 -7.30
N HIS A 477 -9.58 -20.17 -7.56
CA HIS A 477 -8.96 -20.12 -8.88
C HIS A 477 -8.43 -21.50 -9.33
N LEU A 478 -7.71 -22.22 -8.46
CA LEU A 478 -7.19 -23.55 -8.77
C LEU A 478 -8.29 -24.58 -9.02
N GLU A 479 -9.38 -24.53 -8.25
CA GLU A 479 -10.56 -25.38 -8.46
C GLU A 479 -11.26 -25.05 -9.79
N LYS A 480 -11.45 -23.75 -10.10
CA LYS A 480 -12.00 -23.29 -11.39
C LYS A 480 -11.14 -23.79 -12.55
N LYS A 481 -9.82 -23.61 -12.48
CA LYS A 481 -8.88 -24.06 -13.51
C LYS A 481 -8.91 -25.58 -13.71
N LYS A 482 -8.95 -26.36 -12.62
CA LYS A 482 -9.04 -27.84 -12.69
C LYS A 482 -10.37 -28.31 -13.29
N LYS A 483 -11.48 -27.64 -12.97
CA LYS A 483 -12.79 -27.92 -13.58
C LYS A 483 -12.81 -27.57 -15.07
N MET A 484 -12.27 -26.41 -15.45
CA MET A 484 -12.19 -25.99 -16.86
C MET A 484 -11.29 -26.92 -17.68
N ALA A 485 -10.12 -27.32 -17.17
CA ALA A 485 -9.22 -28.25 -17.86
C ALA A 485 -9.90 -29.60 -18.15
N LYS A 486 -10.52 -30.21 -17.12
CA LYS A 486 -11.28 -31.47 -17.30
C LYS A 486 -12.43 -31.34 -18.29
N THR A 487 -13.11 -30.19 -18.29
CA THR A 487 -14.23 -29.94 -19.20
C THR A 487 -13.74 -29.75 -20.63
N LYS A 488 -12.61 -29.07 -20.81
CA LYS A 488 -11.96 -28.89 -22.11
C LYS A 488 -11.44 -30.21 -22.68
N GLU A 489 -10.75 -31.01 -21.87
CA GLU A 489 -10.32 -32.37 -22.25
C GLU A 489 -11.52 -33.24 -22.65
N LYS A 490 -12.61 -33.18 -21.88
CA LYS A 490 -13.85 -33.88 -22.21
C LYS A 490 -14.45 -33.37 -23.52
N PHE A 491 -14.44 -32.06 -23.76
CA PHE A 491 -14.98 -31.44 -24.97
C PHE A 491 -14.16 -31.82 -26.21
N GLU A 492 -12.83 -31.73 -26.15
CA GLU A 492 -11.92 -32.15 -27.23
C GLU A 492 -12.12 -33.64 -27.55
N LEU A 493 -12.15 -34.49 -26.52
CA LEU A 493 -12.41 -35.91 -26.69
C LEU A 493 -13.76 -36.20 -27.37
N ILE A 494 -14.82 -35.47 -26.98
CA ILE A 494 -16.15 -35.62 -27.61
C ILE A 494 -16.13 -35.11 -29.05
N ASN A 495 -15.50 -33.97 -29.32
CA ASN A 495 -15.48 -33.37 -30.65
C ASN A 495 -14.68 -34.22 -31.65
N ASP A 496 -13.67 -34.96 -31.18
CA ASP A 496 -12.88 -35.86 -32.03
C ASP A 496 -13.55 -37.22 -32.20
N ILE A 497 -14.05 -37.83 -31.11
CA ILE A 497 -14.59 -39.19 -31.13
C ILE A 497 -16.00 -39.24 -31.71
N LEU A 498 -16.87 -38.30 -31.36
CA LEU A 498 -18.30 -38.38 -31.69
C LEU A 498 -18.55 -38.30 -33.21
N PRO A 499 -17.91 -37.40 -33.99
CA PRO A 499 -18.03 -37.40 -35.44
C PRO A 499 -17.45 -38.66 -36.08
N ALA A 500 -16.32 -39.17 -35.58
CA ALA A 500 -15.71 -40.40 -36.10
C ALA A 500 -16.61 -41.62 -35.89
N ILE A 501 -17.31 -41.72 -34.76
CA ILE A 501 -18.32 -42.77 -34.50
C ILE A 501 -19.52 -42.58 -35.42
N ALA A 502 -20.01 -41.35 -35.57
CA ALA A 502 -21.18 -41.04 -36.38
C ALA A 502 -20.93 -41.36 -37.86
N GLU A 503 -19.76 -41.00 -38.39
CA GLU A 503 -19.37 -41.28 -39.77
C GLU A 503 -19.24 -42.79 -40.03
N LYS A 504 -18.55 -43.54 -39.17
CA LYS A 504 -18.43 -45.00 -39.32
C LYS A 504 -19.78 -45.70 -39.21
N SER A 505 -20.64 -45.26 -38.29
CA SER A 505 -21.98 -45.84 -38.12
C SER A 505 -22.89 -45.54 -39.32
N ALA A 506 -22.81 -44.31 -39.85
CA ALA A 506 -23.50 -43.88 -41.05
C ALA A 506 -23.05 -44.66 -42.30
N GLN A 507 -21.74 -44.91 -42.44
CA GLN A 507 -21.17 -45.74 -43.50
C GLN A 507 -21.66 -47.19 -43.44
N ILE A 508 -21.65 -47.82 -42.26
CA ILE A 508 -22.12 -49.21 -42.07
C ILE A 508 -23.61 -49.33 -42.44
N LEU A 509 -24.43 -48.36 -42.01
CA LEU A 509 -25.87 -48.37 -42.21
C LEU A 509 -26.32 -47.74 -43.55
N LYS A 510 -25.38 -47.20 -44.35
CA LYS A 510 -25.63 -46.44 -45.59
C LYS A 510 -26.67 -45.32 -45.41
N ARG A 511 -26.55 -44.54 -44.32
CA ARG A 511 -27.45 -43.42 -43.99
C ARG A 511 -26.67 -42.11 -43.89
N PRO A 512 -27.34 -40.94 -44.00
CA PRO A 512 -26.68 -39.65 -43.75
C PRO A 512 -26.22 -39.55 -42.29
N VAL A 513 -25.15 -38.77 -42.06
CA VAL A 513 -24.60 -38.53 -40.72
C VAL A 513 -25.66 -37.83 -39.86
N PRO A 514 -25.98 -38.34 -38.66
CA PRO A 514 -26.97 -37.73 -37.78
C PRO A 514 -26.49 -36.39 -37.21
N GLU A 515 -27.43 -35.51 -36.85
CA GLU A 515 -27.11 -34.23 -36.21
C GLU A 515 -26.57 -34.45 -34.78
N LEU A 516 -25.35 -34.00 -34.52
CA LEU A 516 -24.63 -34.31 -33.27
C LEU A 516 -24.87 -33.29 -32.16
N SER A 517 -25.41 -32.11 -32.49
CA SER A 517 -25.65 -30.97 -31.58
C SER A 517 -26.39 -31.39 -30.30
N GLY A 518 -27.49 -32.12 -30.44
CA GLY A 518 -28.30 -32.62 -29.32
C GLY A 518 -27.60 -33.70 -28.47
N SER A 519 -26.76 -34.54 -29.09
CA SER A 519 -26.00 -35.58 -28.39
C SER A 519 -24.84 -34.98 -27.59
N ILE A 520 -24.12 -34.01 -28.17
CA ILE A 520 -23.05 -33.26 -27.49
C ILE A 520 -23.60 -32.55 -26.25
N THR A 521 -24.74 -31.89 -26.40
CA THR A 521 -25.46 -31.23 -25.29
C THR A 521 -25.80 -32.23 -24.18
N LYS A 522 -26.34 -33.41 -24.51
CA LYS A 522 -26.65 -34.46 -23.51
C LYS A 522 -25.42 -34.97 -22.76
N ILE A 523 -24.29 -35.16 -23.45
CA ILE A 523 -23.07 -35.68 -22.85
C ILE A 523 -22.40 -34.64 -21.94
N MET A 524 -22.46 -33.36 -22.32
CA MET A 524 -21.90 -32.27 -21.54
C MET A 524 -22.72 -31.98 -20.28
N SER A 525 -24.04 -31.90 -20.39
CA SER A 525 -24.99 -31.72 -19.27
C SER A 525 -24.56 -30.61 -18.27
N ALA A 526 -24.01 -29.51 -18.79
CA ALA A 526 -23.48 -28.41 -17.98
C ALA A 526 -23.73 -27.05 -18.63
N VAL A 527 -23.74 -25.99 -17.83
CA VAL A 527 -23.77 -24.61 -18.33
C VAL A 527 -22.34 -24.07 -18.25
N ILE A 528 -21.85 -23.46 -19.32
CA ILE A 528 -20.47 -22.94 -19.41
C ILE A 528 -20.54 -21.42 -19.51
N SER A 529 -19.74 -20.73 -18.70
CA SER A 529 -19.52 -19.29 -18.78
C SER A 529 -18.10 -19.04 -19.27
N GLU A 530 -17.99 -18.30 -20.36
CA GLU A 530 -16.74 -17.72 -20.83
C GLU A 530 -16.79 -16.22 -20.61
N SER A 531 -15.67 -15.64 -20.20
CA SER A 531 -15.52 -14.21 -19.97
C SER A 531 -14.24 -13.75 -20.65
N SER A 532 -14.36 -12.82 -21.57
CA SER A 532 -13.23 -12.09 -22.15
C SER A 532 -13.22 -10.66 -21.60
N THR A 533 -12.02 -10.13 -21.42
CA THR A 533 -11.80 -8.75 -21.00
C THR A 533 -10.72 -8.18 -21.88
N GLU A 534 -11.08 -7.20 -22.70
CA GLU A 534 -10.17 -6.58 -23.66
C GLU A 534 -10.07 -5.08 -23.42
N TRP A 535 -8.86 -4.54 -23.54
CA TRP A 535 -8.63 -3.11 -23.45
C TRP A 535 -8.81 -2.47 -24.83
N ASN A 536 -9.79 -1.58 -24.95
CA ASN A 536 -10.03 -0.84 -26.17
C ASN A 536 -9.13 0.40 -26.24
N LYS A 537 -8.20 0.42 -27.21
CA LYS A 537 -7.20 1.50 -27.35
C LYS A 537 -7.81 2.83 -27.81
N GLU A 538 -8.96 2.80 -28.47
CA GLU A 538 -9.58 4.00 -29.06
C GLU A 538 -10.48 4.71 -28.05
N THR A 539 -11.30 3.96 -27.32
CA THR A 539 -12.23 4.51 -26.30
C THR A 539 -11.59 4.68 -24.93
N LYS A 540 -10.39 4.11 -24.70
CA LYS A 540 -9.75 3.99 -23.38
C LYS A 540 -10.65 3.34 -22.32
N GLN A 541 -11.50 2.42 -22.76
CA GLN A 541 -12.40 1.65 -21.90
C GLN A 541 -12.01 0.17 -21.90
N ILE A 542 -12.41 -0.54 -20.85
CA ILE A 542 -12.25 -1.99 -20.76
C ILE A 542 -13.57 -2.64 -21.17
N ASP A 543 -13.57 -3.34 -22.29
CA ASP A 543 -14.73 -4.06 -22.80
C ASP A 543 -14.74 -5.46 -22.20
N VAL A 544 -15.82 -5.80 -21.50
CA VAL A 544 -16.03 -7.10 -20.87
C VAL A 544 -17.18 -7.80 -21.59
N GLU A 545 -16.92 -8.98 -22.13
CA GLU A 545 -17.93 -9.84 -22.72
C GLU A 545 -18.05 -11.13 -21.90
N ILE A 546 -19.26 -11.45 -21.46
CA ILE A 546 -19.58 -12.68 -20.74
C ILE A 546 -20.57 -13.48 -21.58
N VAL A 547 -20.17 -14.65 -22.03
CA VAL A 547 -20.99 -15.56 -22.83
C VAL A 547 -21.37 -16.78 -22.00
N LEU A 548 -22.67 -17.01 -21.85
CA LEU A 548 -23.24 -18.15 -21.15
C LEU A 548 -23.82 -19.14 -22.16
N PHE A 549 -23.36 -20.40 -22.14
CA PHE A 549 -23.85 -21.49 -22.97
C PHE A 549 -24.60 -22.52 -22.14
N ASN A 550 -25.84 -22.84 -22.51
CA ASN A 550 -26.62 -23.88 -21.85
C ASN A 550 -26.49 -25.22 -22.58
N TYR A 551 -25.53 -26.08 -22.18
CA TYR A 551 -25.45 -27.45 -22.67
C TYR A 551 -26.27 -28.44 -21.83
N THR A 552 -27.41 -28.03 -21.26
CA THR A 552 -28.32 -28.94 -20.53
C THR A 552 -29.58 -29.22 -21.35
N THR A 553 -30.27 -30.32 -21.07
CA THR A 553 -31.51 -30.71 -21.76
C THR A 553 -32.74 -29.95 -21.30
N ARG A 554 -32.61 -29.04 -20.32
CA ARG A 554 -33.72 -28.29 -19.74
C ARG A 554 -33.48 -26.79 -19.88
N VAL A 555 -34.57 -26.04 -19.93
CA VAL A 555 -34.54 -24.59 -19.81
C VAL A 555 -34.05 -24.20 -18.42
N ARG A 556 -33.15 -23.23 -18.32
CA ARG A 556 -32.59 -22.76 -17.05
C ARG A 556 -32.66 -21.25 -16.94
N ALA A 557 -33.07 -20.75 -15.78
CA ALA A 557 -33.00 -19.34 -15.44
C ALA A 557 -31.84 -19.10 -14.47
N TYR A 558 -31.05 -18.07 -14.74
CA TYR A 558 -29.89 -17.69 -13.94
C TYR A 558 -29.92 -16.19 -13.63
N THR A 559 -29.40 -15.82 -12.47
CA THR A 559 -28.95 -14.45 -12.23
C THR A 559 -27.44 -14.46 -12.27
N LEU A 560 -26.85 -13.75 -13.24
CA LEU A 560 -25.40 -13.56 -13.30
C LEU A 560 -25.04 -12.31 -12.51
N LEU A 561 -23.93 -12.38 -11.78
CA LEU A 561 -23.35 -11.25 -11.11
C LEU A 561 -21.90 -11.12 -11.55
N ALA A 562 -21.41 -9.92 -11.78
CA ALA A 562 -20.01 -9.68 -12.06
C ALA A 562 -19.44 -8.74 -11.01
N THR A 563 -18.20 -8.98 -10.62
CA THR A 563 -17.45 -8.02 -9.82
C THR A 563 -16.94 -6.90 -10.71
N TRP A 564 -16.96 -5.68 -10.21
CA TRP A 564 -16.42 -4.51 -10.89
C TRP A 564 -15.71 -3.59 -9.90
N PRO A 565 -14.64 -2.88 -10.30
CA PRO A 565 -13.77 -2.14 -9.38
C PRO A 565 -14.35 -0.76 -8.98
N GLU A 566 -15.47 -0.79 -8.27
CA GLU A 566 -16.18 0.43 -7.81
C GLU A 566 -15.33 1.28 -6.84
N LYS A 567 -14.57 0.64 -5.94
CA LYS A 567 -13.68 1.32 -4.97
C LYS A 567 -12.58 2.18 -5.63
N SER A 568 -12.34 1.96 -6.93
CA SER A 568 -11.27 2.59 -7.67
C SER A 568 -11.76 3.71 -8.60
N GLY A 569 -13.04 4.08 -8.49
CA GLY A 569 -13.65 5.14 -9.31
C GLY A 569 -14.05 4.70 -10.71
N ALA A 570 -14.12 3.39 -10.98
CA ALA A 570 -14.60 2.90 -12.26
C ALA A 570 -16.11 3.12 -12.41
N VAL A 571 -16.54 3.56 -13.59
CA VAL A 571 -17.96 3.73 -13.95
C VAL A 571 -18.31 2.73 -15.04
N MET A 572 -19.47 2.08 -14.91
CA MET A 572 -19.94 1.10 -15.90
C MET A 572 -20.74 1.86 -16.95
N GLU A 573 -20.22 1.85 -18.18
CA GLU A 573 -20.82 2.48 -19.35
C GLU A 573 -21.19 1.41 -20.39
N ASN A 574 -22.09 1.73 -21.33
CA ASN A 574 -22.51 0.82 -22.40
C ASN A 574 -23.03 -0.56 -21.92
N ASN A 575 -23.75 -0.60 -20.80
CA ASN A 575 -24.42 -1.81 -20.33
C ASN A 575 -25.83 -1.93 -20.94
N ASP A 576 -25.89 -2.36 -22.20
CA ASP A 576 -27.14 -2.48 -22.97
C ASP A 576 -28.13 -3.53 -22.41
N THR A 577 -27.67 -4.40 -21.52
CA THR A 577 -28.46 -5.49 -20.92
C THR A 577 -29.11 -5.12 -19.56
N GLY A 578 -28.94 -3.88 -19.10
CA GLY A 578 -29.50 -3.38 -17.84
C GLY A 578 -28.87 -4.01 -16.59
N GLY A 579 -29.63 -4.16 -15.50
CA GLY A 579 -29.15 -4.76 -14.25
C GLY A 579 -29.19 -3.78 -13.05
N ARG A 580 -28.80 -4.28 -11.88
CA ARG A 580 -28.83 -3.51 -10.62
C ARG A 580 -27.59 -3.73 -9.79
N LYS A 581 -27.14 -2.68 -9.11
CA LYS A 581 -26.14 -2.76 -8.03
C LYS A 581 -26.74 -3.54 -6.86
N GLU A 582 -26.05 -4.60 -6.42
CA GLU A 582 -26.54 -5.44 -5.32
C GLU A 582 -25.75 -5.25 -4.02
N ALA A 583 -24.45 -4.99 -4.15
CA ALA A 583 -23.53 -4.62 -3.08
C ALA A 583 -22.35 -3.84 -3.70
N LEU A 584 -21.54 -3.21 -2.86
CA LEU A 584 -20.36 -2.47 -3.28
C LEU A 584 -19.41 -3.36 -4.12
N GLY A 585 -19.17 -2.99 -5.37
CA GLY A 585 -18.35 -3.73 -6.31
C GLY A 585 -19.00 -4.97 -6.95
N VAL A 586 -20.33 -5.14 -6.84
CA VAL A 586 -21.07 -6.28 -7.45
C VAL A 586 -22.30 -5.80 -8.23
N TRP A 587 -22.32 -6.10 -9.54
CA TRP A 587 -23.45 -5.82 -10.43
C TRP A 587 -24.21 -7.09 -10.79
N ALA A 588 -25.53 -7.05 -10.81
CA ALA A 588 -26.40 -8.20 -11.03
C ALA A 588 -27.30 -8.05 -12.28
N TRP A 589 -27.28 -9.07 -13.14
CA TRP A 589 -28.18 -9.23 -14.28
C TRP A 589 -29.11 -10.42 -14.06
N LYS A 590 -30.42 -10.19 -14.18
CA LYS A 590 -31.42 -11.26 -14.20
C LYS A 590 -31.60 -11.70 -15.65
N LEU A 591 -31.09 -12.88 -16.00
CA LEU A 591 -31.19 -13.39 -17.36
C LEU A 591 -32.58 -13.95 -17.65
N GLU A 592 -32.98 -13.84 -18.92
CA GLU A 592 -34.10 -14.62 -19.44
C GLU A 592 -33.78 -16.12 -19.43
N SER A 593 -34.83 -16.93 -19.50
CA SER A 593 -34.74 -18.39 -19.46
C SER A 593 -33.93 -18.93 -20.65
N LEU A 594 -32.71 -19.43 -20.40
CA LEU A 594 -31.85 -20.02 -21.42
C LEU A 594 -32.40 -21.36 -21.91
N GLN A 595 -32.68 -21.44 -23.21
CA GLN A 595 -33.07 -22.67 -23.90
C GLN A 595 -31.88 -23.66 -24.00
N PRO A 596 -32.12 -24.98 -24.05
CA PRO A 596 -31.10 -25.99 -24.38
C PRO A 596 -30.35 -25.66 -25.67
N GLY A 597 -29.01 -25.66 -25.63
CA GLY A 597 -28.16 -25.28 -26.76
C GLY A 597 -28.12 -23.78 -27.08
N GLY A 598 -28.87 -22.95 -26.34
CA GLY A 598 -28.87 -21.50 -26.49
C GLY A 598 -27.65 -20.85 -25.83
N LYS A 599 -27.32 -19.65 -26.31
CA LYS A 599 -26.30 -18.77 -25.72
C LYS A 599 -26.90 -17.41 -25.37
N THR A 600 -26.37 -16.79 -24.33
CA THR A 600 -26.67 -15.41 -23.95
C THR A 600 -25.37 -14.66 -23.74
N THR A 601 -25.26 -13.48 -24.35
CA THR A 601 -24.09 -12.62 -24.24
C THR A 601 -24.45 -11.38 -23.43
N ILE A 602 -23.63 -11.05 -22.45
CA ILE A 602 -23.66 -9.78 -21.72
C ILE A 602 -22.39 -9.02 -22.09
N SER A 603 -22.53 -7.78 -22.54
CA SER A 603 -21.41 -6.88 -22.80
C SER A 603 -21.59 -5.60 -21.99
N PHE A 604 -20.50 -5.12 -21.39
CA PHE A 604 -20.43 -3.81 -20.75
C PHE A 604 -19.01 -3.25 -20.84
N SER A 605 -18.88 -1.93 -20.79
CA SER A 605 -17.60 -1.23 -20.79
C SER A 605 -17.33 -0.59 -19.44
N LEU A 606 -16.08 -0.59 -18.99
CA LEU A 606 -15.65 0.11 -17.77
C LEU A 606 -14.81 1.33 -18.14
N SER A 607 -15.25 2.51 -17.71
CA SER A 607 -14.52 3.79 -17.82
C SER A 607 -13.82 4.14 -16.49
N GLY A 608 -12.80 5.01 -16.55
CA GLY A 608 -12.05 5.45 -15.35
C GLY A 608 -10.87 4.55 -14.92
N LEU A 609 -10.55 3.52 -15.70
CA LEU A 609 -9.44 2.59 -15.43
C LEU A 609 -8.30 2.79 -16.44
N GLU A 610 -7.06 2.50 -16.05
CA GLU A 610 -5.90 2.50 -16.96
C GLU A 610 -5.69 1.11 -17.60
N ARG A 611 -4.78 1.06 -18.58
CA ARG A 611 -4.46 -0.19 -19.29
C ARG A 611 -3.84 -1.23 -18.35
N GLY A 612 -4.57 -2.32 -18.12
CA GLY A 612 -4.12 -3.47 -17.31
C GLY A 612 -4.67 -3.52 -15.89
N ASP A 613 -5.52 -2.56 -15.50
CA ASP A 613 -6.11 -2.46 -14.17
C ASP A 613 -7.05 -3.63 -13.90
N TRP A 614 -7.83 -3.98 -14.92
CA TRP A 614 -8.79 -5.06 -14.90
C TRP A 614 -8.50 -6.06 -16.01
N THR A 615 -8.15 -7.28 -15.62
CA THR A 615 -7.66 -8.35 -16.52
C THR A 615 -8.58 -9.56 -16.50
N GLU A 616 -9.26 -9.78 -15.38
CA GLU A 616 -10.22 -10.87 -15.21
C GLU A 616 -11.41 -10.34 -14.41
N THR A 617 -12.59 -10.48 -14.98
CA THR A 617 -13.86 -10.22 -14.29
C THR A 617 -14.31 -11.50 -13.59
N GLU A 618 -14.50 -11.46 -12.27
CA GLU A 618 -15.09 -12.61 -11.58
C GLU A 618 -16.59 -12.68 -11.85
N VAL A 619 -16.99 -13.72 -12.58
CA VAL A 619 -18.39 -14.05 -12.82
C VAL A 619 -18.92 -14.94 -11.69
N LEU A 620 -20.01 -14.50 -11.10
CA LEU A 620 -20.78 -15.14 -10.05
C LEU A 620 -22.17 -15.50 -10.60
N PHE A 621 -22.80 -16.53 -10.06
CA PHE A 621 -24.16 -16.89 -10.46
C PHE A 621 -25.03 -17.28 -9.27
N ARG A 622 -26.34 -17.07 -9.41
CA ARG A 622 -27.40 -17.66 -8.59
C ARG A 622 -28.30 -18.51 -9.47
N GLY A 623 -28.44 -19.79 -9.12
CA GLY A 623 -29.21 -20.75 -9.88
C GLY A 623 -29.16 -22.16 -9.28
N SER A 624 -29.97 -23.05 -9.83
CA SER A 624 -30.15 -24.41 -9.30
C SER A 624 -29.05 -25.40 -9.70
N GLN A 625 -28.40 -25.20 -10.85
CA GLN A 625 -27.33 -26.07 -11.35
C GLN A 625 -26.04 -25.29 -11.54
N ASP A 626 -24.91 -25.89 -11.20
CA ASP A 626 -23.60 -25.25 -11.26
C ASP A 626 -23.24 -24.80 -12.67
N VAL A 627 -22.75 -23.56 -12.78
CA VAL A 627 -22.19 -23.00 -14.00
C VAL A 627 -20.67 -23.17 -13.96
N ILE A 628 -20.11 -23.85 -14.96
CA ILE A 628 -18.66 -24.02 -15.12
C ILE A 628 -18.08 -22.69 -15.62
N GLY A 629 -17.08 -22.16 -14.93
CA GLY A 629 -16.46 -20.87 -15.27
C GLY A 629 -16.97 -19.69 -14.43
N ALA A 630 -18.11 -19.85 -13.77
CA ALA A 630 -18.65 -18.90 -12.79
C ALA A 630 -18.66 -19.50 -11.38
N THR A 631 -18.63 -18.67 -10.35
CA THR A 631 -18.70 -19.12 -8.96
C THR A 631 -20.12 -19.00 -8.43
N LYS A 632 -20.62 -20.02 -7.73
CA LYS A 632 -21.89 -19.89 -7.02
C LYS A 632 -21.77 -18.83 -5.94
N MET A 633 -22.73 -17.92 -5.90
CA MET A 633 -22.79 -16.90 -4.85
C MET A 633 -23.39 -17.49 -3.57
N ASP A 634 -22.60 -17.50 -2.48
CA ASP A 634 -23.07 -17.86 -1.13
C ASP A 634 -23.53 -16.62 -0.36
N GLU A 635 -24.66 -16.72 0.37
CA GLU A 635 -25.23 -15.60 1.16
C GLU A 635 -24.25 -15.05 2.21
N LYS A 636 -23.39 -15.90 2.79
CA LYS A 636 -22.37 -15.50 3.77
C LYS A 636 -21.30 -14.55 3.20
N PHE A 637 -20.95 -14.69 1.92
CA PHE A 637 -19.99 -13.81 1.25
C PHE A 637 -20.58 -12.41 1.03
N LEU A 638 -21.89 -12.34 0.75
CA LEU A 638 -22.62 -11.07 0.64
C LEU A 638 -22.72 -10.35 1.99
N GLU A 639 -22.97 -11.10 3.07
CA GLU A 639 -22.95 -10.55 4.43
C GLU A 639 -21.58 -10.00 4.83
N GLU A 640 -20.50 -10.67 4.44
CA GLU A 640 -19.13 -10.22 4.72
C GLU A 640 -18.79 -8.92 3.97
N ILE A 641 -19.20 -8.80 2.70
CA ILE A 641 -19.06 -7.56 1.91
C ILE A 641 -19.89 -6.43 2.53
N ARG A 642 -21.16 -6.68 2.88
CA ARG A 642 -22.03 -5.69 3.54
C ARG A 642 -21.50 -5.27 4.90
N ARG A 643 -20.88 -6.19 5.64
CA ARG A 643 -20.22 -5.88 6.91
C ARG A 643 -18.97 -5.04 6.72
N GLN A 644 -18.16 -5.33 5.70
CA GLN A 644 -17.02 -4.48 5.34
C GLN A 644 -17.48 -3.07 4.93
N GLU A 645 -18.57 -2.98 4.16
CA GLU A 645 -19.18 -1.71 3.76
C GLU A 645 -19.66 -0.90 4.98
N GLN A 646 -20.41 -1.52 5.91
CA GLN A 646 -20.81 -0.87 7.16
C GLN A 646 -19.60 -0.38 7.98
N ILE A 647 -18.54 -1.18 8.07
CA ILE A 647 -17.31 -0.79 8.78
C ILE A 647 -16.61 0.38 8.07
N LEU A 648 -16.59 0.40 6.74
CA LEU A 648 -16.03 1.50 5.96
C LEU A 648 -16.81 2.80 6.21
N THR A 649 -18.15 2.74 6.16
CA THR A 649 -19.02 3.88 6.48
C THR A 649 -18.84 4.36 7.92
N GLU A 650 -18.77 3.45 8.91
CA GLU A 650 -18.54 3.79 10.31
C GLU A 650 -17.13 4.36 10.57
N SER A 651 -16.14 3.98 9.76
CA SER A 651 -14.76 4.47 9.85
C SER A 651 -14.55 5.89 9.27
N GLY A 652 -15.60 6.50 8.71
CA GLY A 652 -15.53 7.84 8.14
C GLY A 652 -14.68 7.95 6.88
N ILE A 653 -14.42 6.83 6.21
CA ILE A 653 -13.81 6.83 4.88
C ILE A 653 -14.91 7.24 3.92
N ALA A 654 -14.77 8.43 3.34
CA ALA A 654 -15.71 8.97 2.36
C ALA A 654 -15.94 7.95 1.25
N SER A 655 -17.20 7.75 0.90
CA SER A 655 -17.55 6.96 -0.26
C SER A 655 -17.12 7.72 -1.53
N PRO A 656 -16.74 7.06 -2.63
CA PRO A 656 -16.33 7.74 -3.85
C PRO A 656 -17.39 8.70 -4.42
N GLU A 657 -18.65 8.57 -3.98
CA GLU A 657 -19.75 9.49 -4.28
C GLU A 657 -19.54 10.89 -3.66
N ASP A 658 -18.87 10.99 -2.50
CA ASP A 658 -18.59 12.26 -1.82
C ASP A 658 -17.49 13.08 -2.50
N GLU A 659 -16.56 12.42 -3.22
CA GLU A 659 -15.51 13.09 -4.01
C GLU A 659 -16.07 13.64 -5.35
N ALA A 660 -17.05 12.95 -5.95
CA ALA A 660 -17.66 13.37 -7.21
C ALA A 660 -18.57 14.60 -7.08
N GLU A 661 -19.17 14.84 -5.91
CA GLU A 661 -19.97 16.06 -5.65
C GLU A 661 -19.10 17.29 -5.33
N GLN A 662 -17.91 17.08 -4.74
CA GLN A 662 -16.97 18.18 -4.46
C GLN A 662 -16.27 18.69 -5.73
N ASP A 663 -16.00 17.83 -6.71
CA ASP A 663 -15.37 18.26 -7.98
C ASP A 663 -16.34 19.01 -8.92
N LYS A 664 -17.66 18.86 -8.74
CA LYS A 664 -18.66 19.63 -9.51
C LYS A 664 -18.89 21.04 -9.00
N THR A 665 -18.41 21.38 -7.81
CA THR A 665 -18.65 22.71 -7.20
C THR A 665 -17.50 23.70 -7.38
N ILE A 666 -16.41 23.35 -8.09
CA ILE A 666 -15.21 24.20 -8.19
C ILE A 666 -14.90 24.68 -9.64
N THR A 667 -15.75 24.39 -10.63
CA THR A 667 -15.51 24.85 -12.02
C THR A 667 -16.66 25.65 -12.63
N GLU A 668 -16.82 26.91 -12.20
CA GLU A 668 -17.33 27.97 -13.07
C GLU A 668 -16.52 29.26 -12.86
N PRO A 669 -15.82 29.80 -13.87
CA PRO A 669 -15.28 31.14 -13.84
C PRO A 669 -16.40 32.16 -14.11
N THR A 670 -16.42 33.20 -13.30
CA THR A 670 -17.28 34.37 -13.39
C THR A 670 -17.04 35.12 -14.72
N GLU A 671 -17.97 35.03 -15.67
CA GLU A 671 -18.04 35.94 -16.81
C GLU A 671 -19.24 36.88 -16.70
N GLN A 672 -18.93 38.18 -16.75
CA GLN A 672 -19.84 39.31 -16.73
C GLN A 672 -20.77 39.27 -17.96
N LYS A 673 -22.09 39.25 -17.75
CA LYS A 673 -23.07 39.53 -18.80
C LYS A 673 -23.63 40.94 -18.64
N THR A 674 -23.43 41.70 -19.70
CA THR A 674 -23.95 43.04 -19.98
C THR A 674 -25.47 43.01 -20.08
N GLU A 675 -26.13 43.99 -19.47
CA GLU A 675 -27.57 44.20 -19.54
C GLU A 675 -27.98 44.65 -20.96
N VAL A 676 -29.00 44.01 -21.53
CA VAL A 676 -29.80 44.56 -22.63
C VAL A 676 -31.27 44.47 -22.21
N VAL A 677 -31.90 45.64 -22.22
CA VAL A 677 -33.28 45.96 -21.86
C VAL A 677 -34.26 45.38 -22.88
N GLU A 678 -35.30 44.68 -22.40
CA GLU A 678 -36.61 44.67 -23.08
C GLU A 678 -37.75 44.67 -22.05
N GLU A 679 -38.54 45.74 -22.12
CA GLU A 679 -39.78 46.02 -21.39
C GLU A 679 -40.93 45.09 -21.83
N LYS A 680 -41.77 44.64 -20.89
CA LYS A 680 -43.20 44.31 -21.14
C LYS A 680 -44.04 44.26 -19.85
N VAL A 681 -44.61 45.43 -19.55
CA VAL A 681 -46.00 45.73 -19.12
C VAL A 681 -46.79 44.62 -18.39
N GLU A 682 -47.07 44.85 -17.11
CA GLU A 682 -48.13 44.19 -16.34
C GLU A 682 -49.53 44.59 -16.83
N PRO A 683 -50.53 43.69 -16.77
CA PRO A 683 -51.91 44.09 -16.60
C PRO A 683 -52.37 43.87 -15.16
N ALA A 684 -52.87 44.97 -14.59
CA ALA A 684 -53.67 45.00 -13.39
C ALA A 684 -54.95 44.15 -13.53
N VAL A 685 -55.23 43.31 -12.52
CA VAL A 685 -56.54 42.93 -11.95
C VAL A 685 -56.36 41.57 -11.25
N ALA A 686 -56.62 41.54 -9.93
CA ALA A 686 -56.59 40.32 -9.12
C ALA A 686 -57.87 39.47 -9.32
N PRO A 687 -57.78 38.13 -9.44
CA PRO A 687 -58.94 37.25 -9.33
C PRO A 687 -59.22 36.85 -7.87
N PRO A 688 -60.48 36.51 -7.53
CA PRO A 688 -60.95 36.36 -6.15
C PRO A 688 -60.71 34.96 -5.56
N ASP A 689 -60.75 34.90 -4.23
CA ASP A 689 -60.73 33.70 -3.39
C ASP A 689 -61.80 32.66 -3.75
N GLY A 690 -61.39 31.39 -3.71
CA GLY A 690 -62.27 30.27 -3.37
C GLY A 690 -62.72 29.35 -4.51
N GLN A 691 -61.91 28.35 -4.86
CA GLN A 691 -62.44 27.06 -5.31
C GLN A 691 -61.45 25.91 -5.05
N ARG A 692 -61.99 24.83 -4.46
CA ARG A 692 -61.28 23.61 -4.05
C ARG A 692 -60.76 22.81 -5.25
N THR A 693 -59.60 22.19 -5.07
CA THR A 693 -59.00 21.19 -5.96
C THR A 693 -59.77 19.87 -5.93
N LEU A 694 -59.84 19.18 -7.09
CA LEU A 694 -60.45 17.85 -7.23
C LEU A 694 -59.44 16.70 -7.02
N PHE A 695 -58.17 17.04 -6.78
CA PHE A 695 -57.14 16.13 -6.29
C PHE A 695 -56.32 16.89 -5.27
N GLY A 696 -56.59 16.62 -3.98
CA GLY A 696 -56.09 17.38 -2.86
C GLY A 696 -54.57 17.36 -2.72
N GLY A 697 -54.01 18.56 -2.71
CA GLY A 697 -52.69 18.89 -2.19
C GLY A 697 -52.71 20.37 -1.85
N ASP A 698 -52.52 20.70 -0.58
CA ASP A 698 -52.31 22.09 -0.14
C ASP A 698 -50.90 22.56 -0.55
N VAL A 699 -50.78 23.87 -0.77
CA VAL A 699 -49.55 24.61 -1.09
C VAL A 699 -48.52 24.50 0.04
#